data_AF-A0A514LDQ0-F1
#
_entry.id   AF-A0A514LDQ0-F1
#
_cell.length_a   1.000
_cell.length_b   1.000
_cell.length_c   1.000
_cell.angle_alpha   90.00
_cell.angle_beta   90.00
_cell.angle_gamma   90.00
#
_symmetry.space_group_name_H-M   'P 1'
#
loop_
_entity.id
_entity.type
_entity.pdbx_description
1 polymer ?
#
loop_
_entity_poly.entity_id
_entity_poly.type
_entity_poly.pdbx_seq_one_letter_code
_entity_poly.pdbx_strand_id
1 'polypeptide(L)'
;MGSTNHQRENPPSDGSFTLRGGKGVTTETLSPLEERKRTLPFGEPEKARLEKLDGKLSYDAPFSVAVCGHFSAGKSTLLNHLLGADLLPSSPIPTTANIMTIAAGDPCLTAITNDGERHVFAGHIPWEKLQSFALDGTSIREVQLSLPLPFLPAGVTLADTPGVDSTDDSHENYTGTELLTTDAIIYITDYNHVRSETNLRFLRQMQRENKPIILVVNQIDKHDENELPFSIFSHGLRDMLQRFGIDPIALYFTSCHELDHPENELANWIEDVRSLLFHAESLKERSQTRMMRSAVSALLERLYQDRARGEQAIEDSLQANGFSVGDHQSLVQIRERLKQLDEETRDAQADMRHRLDEFFKQTYLFPHDLMESAKTWIESLDPSFKVGMFGSKKKKAAEQEKREEALSTELKRRWDTEVLLYLSEFFKKQSLSSSTARHVQAAVQEIPFRAEEAGWLRSFVADGVKNEQYVYTLASRLNHALLKEVKDTVWPLYREIIADFEKQTEDERFRLSEKAEKLQEIETLEAENEERLKTVDHAITRVKASLEEVEGDERLEEDLEALLQRSPDLDGLQADVEVSERSQPLPEETRTFPSVEYSQKADQLPLGDWQGLRETVEKYMGQPYAEDERKHLHSTLKKAEQRDYMFVMAGAFSAGKSTFLNALVQEEIMPVSPTR
;
A
#
# COMPACT_ATOMS: atom_id res chain seq x y z
N MET A 1 -53.73 54.98 -57.43
CA MET A 1 -53.61 53.51 -57.46
C MET A 1 -52.76 53.15 -56.24
N GLY A 2 -53.25 52.82 -55.04
CA GLY A 2 -54.41 52.02 -54.61
C GLY A 2 -54.05 50.53 -54.71
N SER A 3 -54.19 49.64 -53.73
CA SER A 3 -54.72 49.63 -52.36
C SER A 3 -54.47 48.22 -51.76
N THR A 4 -54.31 48.09 -50.41
CA THR A 4 -54.93 47.06 -49.50
C THR A 4 -54.66 45.54 -49.72
N ASN A 5 -54.79 44.57 -48.79
CA ASN A 5 -55.32 44.49 -47.43
C ASN A 5 -54.88 43.17 -46.71
N HIS A 6 -55.14 43.11 -45.41
CA HIS A 6 -55.11 42.00 -44.43
C HIS A 6 -55.67 40.61 -44.83
N GLN A 7 -55.24 39.53 -44.13
CA GLN A 7 -56.11 38.74 -43.20
C GLN A 7 -55.40 37.58 -42.45
N ARG A 8 -55.94 37.27 -41.26
CA ARG A 8 -55.64 36.14 -40.33
C ARG A 8 -56.44 34.88 -40.73
N GLU A 9 -56.00 33.68 -40.34
CA GLU A 9 -56.82 32.57 -39.76
C GLU A 9 -55.96 31.33 -39.38
N ASN A 10 -56.28 30.72 -38.21
CA ASN A 10 -55.85 29.40 -37.69
C ASN A 10 -56.79 28.28 -38.21
N PRO A 11 -56.65 26.95 -37.92
CA PRO A 11 -55.52 26.07 -37.54
C PRO A 11 -55.48 24.78 -38.44
N PRO A 12 -54.70 23.71 -38.14
CA PRO A 12 -55.00 22.38 -38.65
C PRO A 12 -55.38 21.35 -37.57
N SER A 13 -56.08 20.35 -38.09
CA SER A 13 -56.90 19.32 -37.49
C SER A 13 -56.16 18.07 -37.01
N ASP A 14 -56.77 17.46 -36.00
CA ASP A 14 -56.86 16.05 -35.61
C ASP A 14 -56.28 14.97 -36.54
N GLY A 15 -55.55 14.04 -35.92
CA GLY A 15 -55.08 12.78 -36.49
C GLY A 15 -54.74 11.81 -35.37
N SER A 16 -55.75 11.12 -34.87
CA SER A 16 -55.69 10.15 -33.78
C SER A 16 -54.89 8.89 -34.15
N PHE A 17 -54.02 8.42 -33.24
CA PHE A 17 -53.64 7.01 -33.16
C PHE A 17 -53.61 6.54 -31.70
N THR A 18 -54.21 5.38 -31.53
CA THR A 18 -54.71 4.76 -30.31
C THR A 18 -53.62 4.16 -29.43
N LEU A 19 -53.80 4.35 -28.12
CA LEU A 19 -53.06 3.73 -27.01
C LEU A 19 -53.06 2.20 -27.11
N ARG A 20 -51.87 1.59 -27.18
CA ARG A 20 -51.63 0.22 -26.70
C ARG A 20 -50.72 0.29 -25.49
N GLY A 21 -51.25 -0.17 -24.36
CA GLY A 21 -50.52 -0.26 -23.10
C GLY A 21 -49.30 -1.16 -23.22
N GLY A 22 -48.14 -0.56 -23.04
CA GLY A 22 -46.94 -1.21 -22.52
C GLY A 22 -46.64 -0.53 -21.19
N LYS A 23 -46.40 -1.32 -20.13
CA LYS A 23 -45.85 -0.80 -18.87
C LYS A 23 -44.50 -0.16 -19.20
N GLY A 24 -44.48 1.16 -19.32
CA GLY A 24 -43.24 1.93 -19.33
C GLY A 24 -42.62 1.79 -17.96
N VAL A 25 -41.54 1.02 -17.87
CA VAL A 25 -40.53 1.26 -16.85
C VAL A 25 -39.93 2.61 -17.25
N THR A 26 -40.34 3.67 -16.57
CA THR A 26 -39.60 4.93 -16.57
C THR A 26 -38.21 4.59 -16.06
N THR A 27 -37.23 4.51 -16.95
CA THR A 27 -35.82 4.57 -16.57
C THR A 27 -35.61 5.98 -16.02
N GLU A 28 -35.77 6.14 -14.71
CA GLU A 28 -35.28 7.31 -13.99
C GLU A 28 -33.82 7.50 -14.38
N THR A 29 -33.53 8.62 -15.03
CA THR A 29 -32.17 9.00 -15.36
C THR A 29 -31.54 9.44 -14.05
N LEU A 30 -30.84 8.51 -13.40
CA LEU A 30 -30.13 8.78 -12.15
C LEU A 30 -29.12 9.91 -12.40
N SER A 31 -28.96 10.81 -11.42
CA SER A 31 -27.88 11.78 -11.46
C SER A 31 -26.51 11.07 -11.51
N PRO A 32 -25.45 11.71 -12.03
CA PRO A 32 -24.10 11.14 -12.02
C PRO A 32 -23.61 10.71 -10.63
N LEU A 33 -24.07 11.38 -9.57
CA LEU A 33 -23.79 11.01 -8.19
C LEU A 33 -24.55 9.75 -7.76
N GLU A 34 -25.84 9.63 -8.07
CA GLU A 34 -26.65 8.45 -7.73
C GLU A 34 -26.18 7.19 -8.48
N GLU A 35 -25.78 7.33 -9.74
CA GLU A 35 -25.18 6.24 -10.51
C GLU A 35 -23.89 5.73 -9.84
N ARG A 36 -23.03 6.63 -9.37
CA ARG A 36 -21.79 6.28 -8.66
C ARG A 36 -22.03 5.71 -7.27
N LYS A 37 -23.00 6.24 -6.51
CA LYS A 37 -23.47 5.67 -5.23
C LYS A 37 -23.91 4.21 -5.41
N ARG A 38 -24.47 3.85 -6.57
CA ARG A 38 -24.92 2.48 -6.88
C ARG A 38 -23.79 1.57 -7.37
N THR A 39 -22.80 2.09 -8.10
CA THR A 39 -21.78 1.27 -8.78
C THR A 39 -20.49 1.10 -7.99
N LEU A 40 -20.16 2.05 -7.10
CA LEU A 40 -18.93 2.05 -6.31
C LEU A 40 -19.16 1.57 -4.87
N PRO A 41 -18.18 0.88 -4.25
CA PRO A 41 -18.31 0.27 -2.94
C PRO A 41 -18.06 1.27 -1.80
N PHE A 42 -18.87 2.33 -1.72
CA PHE A 42 -18.79 3.29 -0.62
C PHE A 42 -19.21 2.63 0.71
N GLY A 43 -18.39 2.80 1.76
CA GLY A 43 -18.75 2.44 3.13
C GLY A 43 -19.58 3.52 3.80
N GLU A 44 -19.94 3.32 5.07
CA GLU A 44 -20.76 4.27 5.83
C GLU A 44 -20.13 5.68 5.95
N PRO A 45 -18.82 5.84 6.23
CA PRO A 45 -18.20 7.17 6.27
C PRO A 45 -18.24 7.89 4.92
N GLU A 46 -18.02 7.15 3.82
CA GLU A 46 -18.04 7.73 2.48
C GLU A 46 -19.46 8.06 2.01
N LYS A 47 -20.46 7.26 2.37
CA LYS A 47 -21.87 7.58 2.12
C LYS A 47 -22.27 8.88 2.81
N ALA A 48 -21.91 9.05 4.09
CA ALA A 48 -22.19 10.30 4.82
C ALA A 48 -21.53 11.52 4.16
N ARG A 49 -20.31 11.37 3.62
CA ARG A 49 -19.65 12.41 2.82
C ARG A 49 -20.40 12.71 1.52
N LEU A 50 -20.85 11.68 0.80
CA LEU A 50 -21.60 11.84 -0.45
C LEU A 50 -23.01 12.42 -0.25
N GLU A 51 -23.64 12.15 0.89
CA GLU A 51 -24.92 12.80 1.27
C GLU A 51 -24.75 14.30 1.44
N LYS A 52 -23.65 14.75 2.07
CA LYS A 52 -23.34 16.18 2.19
C LYS A 52 -23.01 16.83 0.84
N LEU A 53 -22.31 16.11 -0.04
CA LEU A 53 -22.02 16.59 -1.39
C LEU A 53 -23.28 16.69 -2.26
N ASP A 54 -24.30 15.86 -2.02
CA ASP A 54 -25.54 15.82 -2.81
C ASP A 54 -26.18 17.21 -2.96
N GLY A 55 -26.30 17.95 -1.85
CA GLY A 55 -26.80 19.32 -1.86
C GLY A 55 -25.89 20.30 -2.59
N LYS A 56 -24.56 20.14 -2.47
CA LYS A 56 -23.55 21.01 -3.11
C LYS A 56 -23.46 20.81 -4.62
N LEU A 57 -23.76 19.62 -5.11
CA LEU A 57 -23.74 19.29 -6.54
C LEU A 57 -25.01 19.72 -7.28
N SER A 58 -25.99 20.32 -6.58
CA SER A 58 -27.18 20.87 -7.21
C SER A 58 -26.86 22.06 -8.12
N TYR A 59 -27.67 22.25 -9.17
CA TYR A 59 -27.52 23.35 -10.11
C TYR A 59 -27.71 24.73 -9.45
N ASP A 60 -28.41 24.81 -8.31
CA ASP A 60 -28.69 26.08 -7.61
C ASP A 60 -27.71 26.37 -6.47
N ALA A 61 -26.81 25.45 -6.11
CA ALA A 61 -25.86 25.67 -5.01
C ALA A 61 -24.86 26.79 -5.32
N PRO A 62 -24.64 27.79 -4.46
CA PRO A 62 -23.69 28.86 -4.75
C PRO A 62 -22.25 28.34 -4.77
N PHE A 63 -21.35 29.02 -5.47
CA PHE A 63 -19.91 28.85 -5.31
C PHE A 63 -19.52 29.43 -3.94
N SER A 64 -19.00 28.61 -3.04
CA SER A 64 -18.72 29.00 -1.66
C SER A 64 -17.21 29.03 -1.42
N VAL A 65 -16.74 30.17 -0.93
CA VAL A 65 -15.36 30.37 -0.45
C VAL A 65 -15.38 30.36 1.06
N ALA A 66 -14.62 29.47 1.70
CA ALA A 66 -14.48 29.46 3.15
C ALA A 66 -13.21 30.18 3.60
N VAL A 67 -13.33 30.96 4.66
CA VAL A 67 -12.20 31.57 5.37
C VAL A 67 -11.99 30.80 6.65
N CYS A 68 -10.79 30.24 6.82
CA CYS A 68 -10.42 29.45 7.98
C CYS A 68 -8.95 29.70 8.36
N GLY A 69 -8.51 29.18 9.50
CA GLY A 69 -7.14 29.41 9.97
C GLY A 69 -6.96 29.47 11.48
N HIS A 70 -5.72 29.70 11.93
CA HIS A 70 -5.35 29.65 13.35
C HIS A 70 -6.18 30.63 14.19
N PHE A 71 -6.39 30.26 15.45
CA PHE A 71 -7.05 31.16 16.40
C PHE A 71 -6.21 32.43 16.57
N SER A 72 -6.84 33.61 16.67
CA SER A 72 -6.13 34.90 16.77
C SER A 72 -5.20 35.28 15.59
N ALA A 73 -5.30 34.61 14.42
CA ALA A 73 -4.56 34.98 13.21
C ALA A 73 -5.08 36.27 12.52
N GLY A 74 -6.11 36.92 13.06
CA GLY A 74 -6.70 38.14 12.49
C GLY A 74 -7.69 37.92 11.35
N LYS A 75 -8.35 36.75 11.29
CA LYS A 75 -9.34 36.38 10.27
C LYS A 75 -10.45 37.42 10.10
N SER A 76 -11.19 37.72 11.18
CA SER A 76 -12.31 38.64 11.16
C SER A 76 -11.87 40.07 10.82
N THR A 77 -10.67 40.49 11.24
CA THR A 77 -10.08 41.78 10.86
C THR A 77 -9.80 41.85 9.36
N LEU A 78 -9.16 40.83 8.78
CA LEU A 78 -8.91 40.77 7.34
C LEU A 78 -10.20 40.73 6.52
N LEU A 79 -11.19 39.96 6.98
CA LEU A 79 -12.52 39.92 6.37
C LEU A 79 -13.22 41.27 6.40
N ASN A 80 -13.13 42.03 7.50
CA ASN A 80 -13.67 43.39 7.57
C ASN A 80 -13.03 44.32 6.54
N HIS A 81 -11.71 44.22 6.34
CA HIS A 81 -11.02 44.96 5.28
C HIS A 81 -11.48 44.52 3.87
N LEU A 82 -11.67 43.23 3.63
CA LEU A 82 -12.19 42.72 2.36
C LEU A 82 -13.61 43.24 2.08
N LEU A 83 -14.46 43.29 3.10
CA LEU A 83 -15.83 43.78 3.01
C LEU A 83 -15.93 45.32 2.94
N GLY A 84 -14.87 46.04 3.32
CA GLY A 84 -14.87 47.51 3.40
C GLY A 84 -15.63 48.07 4.60
N ALA A 85 -15.95 47.23 5.60
CA ALA A 85 -16.68 47.64 6.80
C ALA A 85 -16.37 46.69 7.98
N ASP A 86 -16.30 47.22 9.21
CA ASP A 86 -16.19 46.34 10.40
C ASP A 86 -17.56 45.76 10.76
N LEU A 87 -17.86 44.61 10.16
CA LEU A 87 -19.11 43.88 10.30
C LEU A 87 -18.96 42.69 11.25
N LEU A 88 -17.79 42.05 11.23
CA LEU A 88 -17.46 40.86 12.01
C LEU A 88 -16.80 41.26 13.34
N PRO A 89 -17.09 40.57 14.45
CA PRO A 89 -16.45 40.84 15.73
C PRO A 89 -14.95 40.52 15.69
N SER A 90 -14.10 41.51 15.93
CA SER A 90 -12.64 41.36 16.03
C SER A 90 -12.19 41.30 17.50
N SER A 91 -12.29 40.12 18.13
CA SER A 91 -11.82 39.91 19.52
C SER A 91 -10.90 38.69 19.64
N PRO A 92 -9.80 38.75 20.43
CA PRO A 92 -8.88 37.63 20.67
C PRO A 92 -9.44 36.55 21.62
N ILE A 93 -10.75 36.53 21.87
CA ILE A 93 -11.49 35.48 22.58
C ILE A 93 -11.96 34.44 21.53
N PRO A 94 -12.07 33.12 21.84
CA PRO A 94 -12.61 32.11 20.91
C PRO A 94 -13.87 32.61 20.24
N THR A 95 -13.71 33.14 19.04
CA THR A 95 -14.73 33.85 18.28
C THR A 95 -15.05 32.94 17.12
N THR A 96 -16.35 32.65 16.99
CA THR A 96 -16.97 31.66 16.10
C THR A 96 -16.79 30.20 16.55
N ALA A 97 -17.79 29.66 17.25
CA ALA A 97 -18.11 28.23 17.18
C ALA A 97 -19.16 27.92 16.08
N ASN A 98 -19.69 28.99 15.46
CA ASN A 98 -20.77 28.96 14.46
C ASN A 98 -20.25 29.42 13.11
N ILE A 99 -20.80 28.87 12.03
CA ILE A 99 -20.47 29.28 10.67
C ILE A 99 -21.21 30.58 10.35
N MET A 100 -20.50 31.59 9.85
CA MET A 100 -21.10 32.83 9.36
C MET A 100 -20.99 32.91 7.84
N THR A 101 -22.12 32.91 7.15
CA THR A 101 -22.19 32.98 5.69
C THR A 101 -22.62 34.36 5.23
N ILE A 102 -21.85 34.97 4.33
CA ILE A 102 -22.14 36.25 3.67
C ILE A 102 -22.53 35.97 2.23
N ALA A 103 -23.64 36.56 1.78
CA ALA A 103 -24.17 36.41 0.44
C ALA A 103 -24.63 37.76 -0.14
N ALA A 104 -24.77 37.84 -1.46
CA ALA A 104 -25.38 38.99 -2.11
C ALA A 104 -26.88 39.07 -1.82
N GLY A 105 -27.41 40.26 -1.58
CA GLY A 105 -28.85 40.48 -1.53
C GLY A 105 -29.26 41.75 -0.78
N ASP A 106 -30.55 41.95 -0.65
CA ASP A 106 -31.08 42.99 0.24
C ASP A 106 -30.63 42.72 1.68
N PRO A 107 -30.33 43.76 2.49
CA PRO A 107 -29.90 43.61 3.88
C PRO A 107 -30.81 42.65 4.66
N CYS A 108 -30.29 41.46 4.99
CA CYS A 108 -31.00 40.46 5.76
C CYS A 108 -30.04 39.72 6.70
N LEU A 109 -30.44 39.55 7.96
CA LEU A 109 -29.73 38.70 8.94
C LEU A 109 -30.62 37.54 9.32
N THR A 110 -30.13 36.32 9.18
CA THR A 110 -30.79 35.10 9.66
C THR A 110 -29.88 34.36 10.63
N ALA A 111 -30.32 34.19 11.88
CA ALA A 111 -29.64 33.31 12.84
C ALA A 111 -30.42 31.99 12.94
N ILE A 112 -29.71 30.87 12.81
CA ILE A 112 -30.28 29.52 12.84
C ILE A 112 -29.82 28.85 14.13
N THR A 113 -30.74 28.38 14.97
CA THR A 113 -30.40 27.68 16.22
C THR A 113 -30.02 26.22 15.97
N ASN A 114 -29.42 25.56 16.97
CA ASN A 114 -29.12 24.13 16.91
C ASN A 114 -30.36 23.23 16.69
N ASP A 115 -31.53 23.68 17.14
CA ASP A 115 -32.82 23.01 16.94
C ASP A 115 -33.48 23.33 15.58
N GLY A 116 -32.84 24.17 14.75
CA GLY A 116 -33.29 24.54 13.41
C GLY A 116 -34.28 25.72 13.37
N GLU A 117 -34.52 26.41 14.48
CA GLU A 117 -35.32 27.63 14.51
C GLU A 117 -34.59 28.77 13.78
N ARG A 118 -35.33 29.58 13.01
CA ARG A 118 -34.76 30.68 12.22
C ARG A 118 -35.25 32.03 12.73
N HIS A 119 -34.32 32.88 13.15
CA HIS A 119 -34.57 34.27 13.51
C HIS A 119 -34.15 35.19 12.36
N VAL A 120 -35.12 35.75 11.63
CA VAL A 120 -34.90 36.56 10.43
C VAL A 120 -35.14 38.05 10.71
N PHE A 121 -34.20 38.90 10.28
CA PHE A 121 -34.24 40.36 10.37
C PHE A 121 -34.01 40.95 8.97
N ALA A 122 -35.08 41.36 8.29
CA ALA A 122 -35.01 41.93 6.94
C ALA A 122 -35.03 43.47 6.95
N GLY A 123 -34.29 44.08 6.02
CA GLY A 123 -34.22 45.52 5.81
C GLY A 123 -33.23 46.23 6.74
N HIS A 124 -33.48 46.24 8.06
CA HIS A 124 -32.58 46.86 9.04
C HIS A 124 -31.83 45.77 9.83
N ILE A 125 -30.51 45.67 9.63
CA ILE A 125 -29.67 44.71 10.35
C ILE A 125 -29.42 45.19 11.78
N PRO A 126 -29.80 44.41 12.82
CA PRO A 126 -29.41 44.73 14.19
C PRO A 126 -27.95 44.33 14.43
N TRP A 127 -27.01 45.24 14.19
CA TRP A 127 -25.56 44.97 14.29
C TRP A 127 -25.13 44.44 15.66
N GLU A 128 -25.71 44.94 16.76
CA GLU A 128 -25.45 44.43 18.11
C GLU A 128 -25.87 42.96 18.27
N LYS A 129 -26.98 42.56 17.63
CA LYS A 129 -27.43 41.16 17.66
C LYS A 129 -26.57 40.28 16.78
N LEU A 130 -26.11 40.77 15.62
CA LEU A 130 -25.15 40.05 14.77
C LEU A 130 -23.92 39.66 15.57
N GLN A 131 -23.32 40.61 16.30
CA GLN A 131 -22.17 40.34 17.17
C GLN A 131 -22.50 39.30 18.24
N SER A 132 -23.67 39.40 18.89
CA SER A 132 -24.08 38.43 19.90
C SER A 132 -24.27 37.02 19.34
N PHE A 133 -24.87 36.88 18.15
CA PHE A 133 -25.11 35.58 17.50
C PHE A 133 -23.84 34.95 16.97
N ALA A 134 -22.90 35.76 16.46
CA ALA A 134 -21.58 35.30 16.03
C ALA A 134 -20.72 34.79 17.20
N LEU A 135 -20.97 35.28 18.42
CA LEU A 135 -20.28 34.85 19.64
C LEU A 135 -20.97 33.70 20.38
N ASP A 136 -22.26 33.44 20.14
CA ASP A 136 -23.03 32.38 20.81
C ASP A 136 -22.81 31.01 20.16
N GLY A 137 -21.64 30.42 20.42
CA GLY A 137 -21.26 29.09 19.95
C GLY A 137 -22.08 27.90 20.47
N THR A 138 -23.05 28.14 21.35
CA THR A 138 -23.75 27.08 22.09
C THR A 138 -25.20 26.90 21.67
N SER A 139 -25.87 27.98 21.29
CA SER A 139 -27.29 27.97 20.95
C SER A 139 -27.55 28.23 19.46
N ILE A 140 -26.68 29.04 18.84
CA ILE A 140 -26.73 29.35 17.41
C ILE A 140 -25.84 28.33 16.68
N ARG A 141 -26.28 27.87 15.52
CA ARG A 141 -25.53 26.96 14.63
C ARG A 141 -24.90 27.72 13.47
N GLU A 142 -25.67 28.60 12.85
CA GLU A 142 -25.30 29.30 11.63
C GLU A 142 -25.86 30.73 11.64
N VAL A 143 -25.09 31.67 11.10
CA VAL A 143 -25.51 33.06 10.90
C VAL A 143 -25.37 33.39 9.42
N GLN A 144 -26.46 33.79 8.76
CA GLN A 144 -26.48 34.18 7.36
C GLN A 144 -26.71 35.69 7.26
N LEU A 145 -25.84 36.39 6.54
CA LEU A 145 -25.89 37.82 6.32
C LEU A 145 -25.94 38.09 4.81
N SER A 146 -27.05 38.64 4.33
CA SER A 146 -27.18 39.14 2.96
C SER A 146 -26.92 40.64 2.94
N LEU A 147 -26.04 41.09 2.04
CA LEU A 147 -25.70 42.50 1.85
C LEU A 147 -25.59 42.83 0.36
N PRO A 148 -25.85 44.09 -0.05
CA PRO A 148 -25.72 44.53 -1.44
C PRO A 148 -24.25 44.78 -1.77
N LEU A 149 -23.44 43.72 -1.80
CA LEU A 149 -21.99 43.77 -2.02
C LEU A 149 -21.69 43.69 -3.53
N PRO A 150 -21.13 44.76 -4.14
CA PRO A 150 -20.88 44.80 -5.58
C PRO A 150 -19.98 43.70 -6.16
N PHE A 151 -18.99 43.29 -5.39
CA PHE A 151 -17.99 42.29 -5.79
C PHE A 151 -18.44 40.85 -5.47
N LEU A 152 -19.59 40.67 -4.83
CA LEU A 152 -20.12 39.35 -4.45
C LEU A 152 -21.48 39.16 -5.15
N PRO A 153 -21.56 38.42 -6.26
CA PRO A 153 -22.83 38.16 -6.95
C PRO A 153 -23.68 37.08 -6.23
N ALA A 154 -24.97 36.99 -6.56
CA ALA A 154 -25.93 36.09 -5.88
C ALA A 154 -25.57 34.60 -5.95
N GLY A 155 -24.79 34.18 -6.95
CA GLY A 155 -24.29 32.82 -7.11
C GLY A 155 -23.03 32.49 -6.32
N VAL A 156 -22.51 33.41 -5.49
CA VAL A 156 -21.26 33.25 -4.72
C VAL A 156 -21.48 33.60 -3.25
N THR A 157 -20.89 32.81 -2.35
CA THR A 157 -20.95 33.05 -0.90
C THR A 157 -19.56 33.02 -0.27
N LEU A 158 -19.41 33.78 0.81
CA LEU A 158 -18.20 33.83 1.63
C LEU A 158 -18.55 33.35 3.04
N ALA A 159 -17.94 32.27 3.51
CA ALA A 159 -18.19 31.70 4.83
C ALA A 159 -16.99 31.94 5.75
N ASP A 160 -17.19 32.59 6.89
CA ASP A 160 -16.23 32.60 8.00
C ASP A 160 -16.49 31.34 8.85
N THR A 161 -15.45 30.53 9.03
CA THR A 161 -15.54 29.25 9.74
C THR A 161 -14.68 29.28 11.01
N PRO A 162 -15.09 28.56 12.07
CA PRO A 162 -14.31 28.41 13.29
C PRO A 162 -12.84 28.01 13.04
N GLY A 163 -11.95 28.45 13.92
CA GLY A 163 -10.51 28.16 13.81
C GLY A 163 -10.18 26.67 13.92
N VAL A 164 -9.16 26.22 13.18
CA VAL A 164 -8.76 24.81 13.07
C VAL A 164 -7.97 24.27 14.27
N ASP A 165 -7.70 25.10 15.26
CA ASP A 165 -6.87 24.78 16.45
C ASP A 165 -7.65 24.76 17.76
N SER A 166 -8.98 24.65 17.69
CA SER A 166 -9.79 24.45 18.90
C SER A 166 -9.45 23.09 19.52
N THR A 167 -9.02 23.07 20.78
CA THR A 167 -8.71 21.86 21.58
C THR A 167 -9.92 20.97 21.90
N ASP A 168 -11.02 21.14 21.17
CA ASP A 168 -12.28 20.42 21.36
C ASP A 168 -12.49 19.50 20.15
N ASP A 169 -12.39 18.19 20.38
CA ASP A 169 -12.51 17.14 19.35
C ASP A 169 -13.85 17.20 18.58
N SER A 170 -14.86 17.89 19.14
CA SER A 170 -16.15 18.12 18.49
C SER A 170 -16.07 19.19 17.37
N HIS A 171 -15.18 20.17 17.49
CA HIS A 171 -15.01 21.26 16.52
C HIS A 171 -14.11 20.87 15.33
N GLU A 172 -13.11 20.00 15.53
CA GLU A 172 -12.26 19.49 14.43
C GLU A 172 -13.07 18.66 13.42
N ASN A 173 -13.98 17.79 13.91
CA ASN A 173 -14.82 16.94 13.06
C ASN A 173 -15.90 17.74 12.29
N TYR A 174 -16.43 18.81 12.88
CA TYR A 174 -17.44 19.67 12.27
C TYR A 174 -16.84 20.54 11.16
N THR A 175 -15.73 21.23 11.46
CA THR A 175 -15.04 22.14 10.52
C THR A 175 -14.47 21.38 9.33
N GLY A 176 -13.87 20.21 9.57
CA GLY A 176 -13.30 19.39 8.50
C GLY A 176 -14.33 18.93 7.46
N THR A 177 -15.57 18.62 7.88
CA THR A 177 -16.58 18.12 6.95
C THR A 177 -17.25 19.23 6.13
N GLU A 178 -17.43 20.43 6.70
CA GLU A 178 -17.99 21.58 5.99
C GLU A 178 -17.04 22.12 4.91
N LEU A 179 -15.73 22.03 5.16
CA LEU A 179 -14.72 22.40 4.17
C LEU A 179 -14.71 21.44 2.96
N LEU A 180 -15.16 20.18 3.13
CA LEU A 180 -15.29 19.23 2.00
C LEU A 180 -16.35 19.67 0.99
N THR A 181 -17.36 20.46 1.39
CA THR A 181 -18.40 21.00 0.50
C THR A 181 -18.10 22.43 0.01
N THR A 182 -16.93 22.97 0.33
CA THR A 182 -16.50 24.33 -0.08
C THR A 182 -15.66 24.31 -1.37
N ASP A 183 -15.87 25.25 -2.28
CA ASP A 183 -15.18 25.30 -3.59
C ASP A 183 -13.74 25.81 -3.51
N ALA A 184 -13.46 26.80 -2.66
CA ALA A 184 -12.11 27.31 -2.42
C ALA A 184 -11.91 27.73 -0.97
N ILE A 185 -10.66 27.68 -0.50
CA ILE A 185 -10.31 28.01 0.88
C ILE A 185 -9.37 29.21 0.91
N ILE A 186 -9.68 30.21 1.72
CA ILE A 186 -8.74 31.26 2.14
C ILE A 186 -8.25 30.87 3.54
N TYR A 187 -7.00 30.43 3.62
CA TYR A 187 -6.39 30.03 4.87
C TYR A 187 -5.53 31.15 5.44
N ILE A 188 -5.88 31.64 6.63
CA ILE A 188 -5.22 32.78 7.28
C ILE A 188 -4.44 32.28 8.49
N THR A 189 -3.15 32.57 8.54
CA THR A 189 -2.27 32.25 9.67
C THR A 189 -1.39 33.44 10.00
N ASP A 190 -0.98 33.60 11.25
CA ASP A 190 -0.06 34.69 11.60
C ASP A 190 1.40 34.32 11.30
N TYR A 191 2.22 35.36 11.17
CA TYR A 191 3.65 35.27 10.86
C TYR A 191 4.42 34.28 11.76
N ASN A 192 4.13 34.21 13.05
CA ASN A 192 4.87 33.36 13.99
C ASN A 192 4.45 31.88 13.90
N HIS A 193 3.20 31.62 13.52
CA HIS A 193 2.64 30.26 13.49
C HIS A 193 2.49 29.66 12.09
N VAL A 194 2.84 30.38 11.01
CA VAL A 194 2.76 29.84 9.64
C VAL A 194 3.52 28.52 9.44
N ARG A 195 4.59 28.28 10.21
CA ARG A 195 5.38 27.04 10.18
C ARG A 195 4.96 25.99 11.22
N SER A 196 3.83 26.17 11.90
CA SER A 196 3.37 25.22 12.92
C SER A 196 2.98 23.89 12.29
N GLU A 197 3.20 22.79 13.02
CA GLU A 197 2.83 21.45 12.54
C GLU A 197 1.32 21.33 12.32
N THR A 198 0.49 21.95 13.17
CA THR A 198 -0.97 21.93 13.04
C THR A 198 -1.42 22.57 11.73
N ASN A 199 -0.88 23.76 11.39
CA ASN A 199 -1.21 24.44 10.13
C ASN A 199 -0.77 23.62 8.92
N LEU A 200 0.43 23.03 8.96
CA LEU A 200 0.93 22.20 7.86
C LEU A 200 0.15 20.92 7.67
N ARG A 201 -0.26 20.25 8.77
CA ARG A 201 -1.12 19.06 8.70
C ARG A 201 -2.48 19.41 8.09
N PHE A 202 -3.08 20.52 8.51
CA PHE A 202 -4.36 20.98 7.99
C PHE A 202 -4.28 21.33 6.49
N LEU A 203 -3.32 22.17 6.10
CA LEU A 203 -3.12 22.56 4.69
C LEU A 203 -2.87 21.34 3.80
N ARG A 204 -2.04 20.40 4.28
CA ARG A 204 -1.78 19.14 3.58
C ARG A 204 -3.04 18.29 3.44
N GLN A 205 -3.89 18.24 4.46
CA GLN A 205 -5.17 17.53 4.39
C GLN A 205 -6.07 18.15 3.31
N MET A 206 -6.21 19.47 3.27
CA MET A 206 -7.01 20.16 2.26
C MET A 206 -6.46 19.94 0.83
N GLN A 207 -5.14 19.94 0.66
CA GLN A 207 -4.49 19.63 -0.61
C GLN A 207 -4.75 18.19 -1.07
N ARG A 208 -4.72 17.21 -0.16
CA ARG A 208 -5.11 15.81 -0.46
C ARG A 208 -6.57 15.67 -0.86
N GLU A 209 -7.43 16.53 -0.31
CA GLU A 209 -8.84 16.65 -0.68
C GLU A 209 -9.04 17.44 -1.98
N ASN A 210 -7.95 17.80 -2.68
CA ASN A 210 -7.94 18.61 -3.90
C ASN A 210 -8.69 19.93 -3.70
N LYS A 211 -8.47 20.62 -2.58
CA LYS A 211 -9.05 21.95 -2.34
C LYS A 211 -8.07 23.04 -2.81
N PRO A 212 -8.51 23.98 -3.66
CA PRO A 212 -7.73 25.19 -3.94
C PRO A 212 -7.57 26.03 -2.67
N ILE A 213 -6.35 26.50 -2.40
CA ILE A 213 -6.01 27.26 -1.19
C ILE A 213 -5.34 28.58 -1.56
N ILE A 214 -5.90 29.68 -1.08
CA ILE A 214 -5.23 30.98 -0.98
C ILE A 214 -4.65 31.07 0.43
N LEU A 215 -3.32 31.15 0.57
CA LEU A 215 -2.66 31.25 1.86
C LEU A 215 -2.34 32.71 2.18
N VAL A 216 -2.77 33.18 3.35
CA VAL A 216 -2.48 34.53 3.85
C VAL A 216 -1.67 34.43 5.13
N VAL A 217 -0.46 34.98 5.10
CA VAL A 217 0.41 35.14 6.27
C VAL A 217 0.21 36.55 6.80
N ASN A 218 -0.63 36.68 7.82
CA ASN A 218 -0.99 37.95 8.44
C ASN A 218 -0.02 38.33 9.56
N GLN A 219 -0.13 39.56 10.06
CA GLN A 219 0.67 40.11 11.17
C GLN A 219 2.17 40.13 10.86
N ILE A 220 2.54 40.46 9.61
CA ILE A 220 3.95 40.55 9.19
C ILE A 220 4.70 41.72 9.83
N ASP A 221 3.99 42.67 10.44
CA ASP A 221 4.56 43.70 11.32
C ASP A 221 5.38 43.11 12.49
N LYS A 222 5.21 41.82 12.78
CA LYS A 222 6.03 41.07 13.75
C LYS A 222 7.38 40.61 13.21
N HIS A 223 7.66 40.79 11.93
CA HIS A 223 8.92 40.40 11.31
C HIS A 223 10.06 41.35 11.72
N ASP A 224 11.23 40.81 12.01
CA ASP A 224 12.45 41.59 12.25
C ASP A 224 13.49 41.33 11.15
N GLU A 225 13.62 42.30 10.24
CA GLU A 225 14.56 42.27 9.10
C GLU A 225 16.03 42.16 9.56
N ASN A 226 16.35 42.54 10.79
CA ASN A 226 17.72 42.44 11.32
C ASN A 226 18.10 41.02 11.75
N GLU A 227 17.12 40.18 12.08
CA GLU A 227 17.36 38.78 12.46
C GLU A 227 17.41 37.86 11.25
N LEU A 228 16.45 38.04 10.33
CA LEU A 228 16.31 37.23 9.13
C LEU A 228 15.70 38.09 8.03
N PRO A 229 16.39 38.33 6.91
CA PRO A 229 15.79 39.07 5.80
C PRO A 229 14.47 38.45 5.33
N PHE A 230 13.45 39.28 5.11
CA PHE A 230 12.11 38.82 4.72
C PHE A 230 12.13 37.94 3.47
N SER A 231 12.99 38.28 2.51
CA SER A 231 13.21 37.48 1.30
C SER A 231 13.64 36.04 1.62
N ILE A 232 14.50 35.81 2.60
CA ILE A 232 14.93 34.46 3.01
C ILE A 232 13.79 33.74 3.72
N PHE A 233 13.06 34.44 4.59
CA PHE A 233 11.88 33.89 5.25
C PHE A 233 10.83 33.39 4.23
N SER A 234 10.48 34.23 3.26
CA SER A 234 9.48 33.96 2.22
C SER A 234 9.90 32.81 1.32
N HIS A 235 11.15 32.78 0.83
CA HIS A 235 11.66 31.65 0.04
C HIS A 235 11.68 30.34 0.85
N GLY A 236 12.10 30.40 2.12
CA GLY A 236 12.10 29.22 2.99
C GLY A 236 10.70 28.71 3.32
N LEU A 237 9.71 29.59 3.41
CA LEU A 237 8.30 29.21 3.56
C LEU A 237 7.81 28.48 2.31
N ARG A 238 8.07 29.01 1.11
CA ARG A 238 7.67 28.38 -0.16
C ARG A 238 8.30 26.98 -0.34
N ASP A 239 9.60 26.85 -0.09
CA ASP A 239 10.30 25.54 -0.16
C ASP A 239 9.71 24.55 0.86
N MET A 240 9.40 25.00 2.07
CA MET A 240 8.76 24.16 3.08
C MET A 240 7.37 23.69 2.61
N LEU A 241 6.51 24.59 2.14
CA LEU A 241 5.17 24.23 1.64
C LEU A 241 5.28 23.18 0.52
N GLN A 242 6.17 23.39 -0.45
CA GLN A 242 6.39 22.46 -1.56
C GLN A 242 6.84 21.07 -1.08
N ARG A 243 7.77 20.98 -0.11
CA ARG A 243 8.22 19.70 0.47
C ARG A 243 7.11 18.94 1.19
N PHE A 244 6.15 19.66 1.77
CA PHE A 244 4.98 19.07 2.40
C PHE A 244 3.86 18.71 1.39
N GLY A 245 4.07 18.99 0.10
CA GLY A 245 3.07 18.79 -0.94
C GLY A 245 1.92 19.79 -0.86
N ILE A 246 2.21 21.01 -0.41
CA ILE A 246 1.24 22.11 -0.31
C ILE A 246 1.57 23.12 -1.39
N ASP A 247 0.63 23.32 -2.31
CA ASP A 247 0.77 24.24 -3.44
C ASP A 247 -0.43 25.20 -3.44
N PRO A 248 -0.35 26.32 -2.70
CA PRO A 248 -1.43 27.29 -2.67
C PRO A 248 -1.48 28.07 -3.99
N ILE A 249 -2.69 28.33 -4.51
CA ILE A 249 -2.90 29.11 -5.75
C ILE A 249 -2.39 30.55 -5.62
N ALA A 250 -2.31 31.07 -4.39
CA ALA A 250 -1.68 32.35 -4.09
C ALA A 250 -1.19 32.38 -2.65
N LEU A 251 -0.13 33.16 -2.41
CA LEU A 251 0.46 33.41 -1.10
C LEU A 251 0.62 34.91 -0.92
N TYR A 252 -0.06 35.45 0.10
CA TYR A 252 0.01 36.87 0.46
C TYR A 252 0.60 37.08 1.84
N PHE A 253 1.36 38.16 1.99
CA PHE A 253 1.88 38.64 3.26
C PHE A 253 1.17 39.93 3.66
N THR A 254 0.48 39.96 4.80
CA THR A 254 -0.39 41.08 5.17
C THR A 254 -0.15 41.60 6.58
N SER A 255 -0.40 42.90 6.78
CA SER A 255 -0.58 43.53 8.08
C SER A 255 -1.77 44.48 8.05
N CYS A 256 -2.67 44.30 9.03
CA CYS A 256 -3.76 45.24 9.29
C CYS A 256 -3.38 46.32 10.32
N HIS A 257 -2.20 46.23 10.93
CA HIS A 257 -1.72 47.17 11.94
C HIS A 257 -0.74 48.18 11.36
N GLU A 258 0.20 47.73 10.54
CA GLU A 258 1.20 48.56 9.86
C GLU A 258 0.94 48.57 8.36
N LEU A 259 -0.01 49.42 7.93
CA LEU A 259 -0.45 49.48 6.54
C LEU A 259 0.68 49.85 5.57
N ASP A 260 1.62 50.68 6.01
CA ASP A 260 2.77 51.16 5.23
C ASP A 260 3.99 50.20 5.25
N HIS A 261 3.86 49.00 5.83
CA HIS A 261 4.95 48.02 5.87
C HIS A 261 5.39 47.64 4.43
N PRO A 262 6.69 47.62 4.10
CA PRO A 262 7.17 47.48 2.72
C PRO A 262 6.70 46.22 1.99
N GLU A 263 6.53 45.12 2.72
CA GLU A 263 6.11 43.81 2.21
C GLU A 263 4.61 43.57 2.40
N ASN A 264 3.82 44.60 2.75
CA ASN A 264 2.38 44.46 2.98
C ASN A 264 1.60 44.38 1.66
N GLU A 265 1.00 43.22 1.40
CA GLU A 265 0.22 42.92 0.21
C GLU A 265 -1.30 43.03 0.47
N LEU A 266 -1.72 43.68 1.56
CA LEU A 266 -3.14 43.77 1.93
C LEU A 266 -4.02 44.35 0.81
N ALA A 267 -3.57 45.41 0.13
CA ALA A 267 -4.32 46.02 -0.96
C ALA A 267 -4.49 45.06 -2.15
N ASN A 268 -3.41 44.39 -2.55
CA ASN A 268 -3.41 43.40 -3.63
C ASN A 268 -4.33 42.23 -3.28
N TRP A 269 -4.23 41.71 -2.05
CA TRP A 269 -5.09 40.64 -1.56
C TRP A 269 -6.58 41.01 -1.63
N ILE A 270 -6.95 42.25 -1.23
CA ILE A 270 -8.33 42.72 -1.33
C ILE A 270 -8.80 42.77 -2.79
N GLU A 271 -7.99 43.34 -3.69
CA GLU A 271 -8.32 43.46 -5.11
C GLU A 271 -8.49 42.08 -5.76
N ASP A 272 -7.51 41.21 -5.59
CA ASP A 272 -7.45 39.89 -6.19
C ASP A 272 -8.59 39.00 -5.67
N VAL A 273 -8.84 38.97 -4.36
CA VAL A 273 -9.94 38.18 -3.77
C VAL A 273 -11.30 38.73 -4.19
N ARG A 274 -11.49 40.05 -4.27
CA ARG A 274 -12.74 40.62 -4.81
C ARG A 274 -12.95 40.23 -6.27
N SER A 275 -11.90 40.23 -7.09
CA SER A 275 -11.97 39.78 -8.49
C SER A 275 -12.36 38.30 -8.58
N LEU A 276 -11.73 37.44 -7.77
CA LEU A 276 -12.06 36.03 -7.68
C LEU A 276 -13.52 35.83 -7.29
N LEU A 277 -14.00 36.46 -6.21
CA LEU A 277 -15.39 36.34 -5.77
C LEU A 277 -16.38 36.81 -6.84
N PHE A 278 -16.05 37.87 -7.59
CA PHE A 278 -16.91 38.39 -8.64
C PHE A 278 -17.06 37.43 -9.84
N HIS A 279 -16.02 36.65 -10.15
CA HIS A 279 -15.98 35.75 -11.29
C HIS A 279 -16.15 34.25 -10.95
N ALA A 280 -16.12 33.89 -9.68
CA ALA A 280 -16.05 32.51 -9.20
C ALA A 280 -17.22 31.61 -9.64
N GLU A 281 -18.42 32.18 -9.84
CA GLU A 281 -19.59 31.41 -10.29
C GLU A 281 -19.32 30.65 -11.60
N SER A 282 -18.47 31.21 -12.48
CA SER A 282 -18.09 30.57 -13.75
C SER A 282 -17.29 29.26 -13.58
N LEU A 283 -16.71 29.02 -12.40
CA LEU A 283 -15.90 27.82 -12.09
C LEU A 283 -16.67 26.77 -11.31
N LYS A 284 -17.96 27.00 -11.03
CA LYS A 284 -18.79 26.11 -10.22
C LYS A 284 -18.83 24.66 -10.73
N GLU A 285 -19.12 24.44 -12.01
CA GLU A 285 -19.21 23.08 -12.57
C GLU A 285 -17.86 22.34 -12.47
N ARG A 286 -16.75 23.06 -12.70
CA ARG A 286 -15.38 22.53 -12.58
C ARG A 286 -15.07 22.14 -11.13
N SER A 287 -15.42 23.01 -10.17
CA SER A 287 -15.26 22.74 -8.75
C SER A 287 -16.10 21.53 -8.28
N GLN A 288 -17.37 21.44 -8.69
CA GLN A 288 -18.24 20.29 -8.39
C GLN A 288 -17.64 18.97 -8.92
N THR A 289 -17.09 19.00 -10.13
CA THR A 289 -16.41 17.85 -10.74
C THR A 289 -15.17 17.44 -9.93
N ARG A 290 -14.39 18.42 -9.46
CA ARG A 290 -13.22 18.20 -8.61
C ARG A 290 -13.59 17.63 -7.23
N MET A 291 -14.66 18.11 -6.61
CA MET A 291 -15.19 17.54 -5.35
C MET A 291 -15.58 16.07 -5.50
N MET A 292 -16.22 15.73 -6.62
CA MET A 292 -16.56 14.35 -6.93
C MET A 292 -15.31 13.49 -7.13
N ARG A 293 -14.34 13.98 -7.91
CA ARG A 293 -13.05 13.31 -8.09
C ARG A 293 -12.34 13.07 -6.76
N SER A 294 -12.37 14.05 -5.86
CA SER A 294 -11.82 13.97 -4.51
C SER A 294 -12.50 12.88 -3.67
N ALA A 295 -13.84 12.83 -3.66
CA ALA A 295 -14.58 11.78 -2.95
C ALA A 295 -14.29 10.37 -3.46
N VAL A 296 -14.16 10.19 -4.79
CA VAL A 296 -13.79 8.91 -5.40
C VAL A 296 -12.32 8.56 -5.12
N SER A 297 -11.42 9.55 -5.11
CA SER A 297 -9.99 9.36 -4.79
C SER A 297 -9.79 8.92 -3.34
N ALA A 298 -10.55 9.51 -2.40
CA ALA A 298 -10.54 9.11 -1.00
C ALA A 298 -11.01 7.65 -0.82
N LEU A 299 -12.04 7.23 -1.57
CA LEU A 299 -12.45 5.82 -1.60
C LEU A 299 -11.33 4.91 -2.10
N LEU A 300 -10.63 5.29 -3.18
CA LEU A 300 -9.53 4.51 -3.72
C LEU A 300 -8.40 4.34 -2.70
N GLU A 301 -8.02 5.42 -2.00
CA GLU A 301 -6.99 5.35 -0.97
C GLU A 301 -7.41 4.43 0.20
N ARG A 302 -8.65 4.54 0.65
CA ARG A 302 -9.19 3.66 1.70
C ARG A 302 -9.19 2.20 1.26
N LEU A 303 -9.51 1.88 0.01
CA LEU A 303 -9.44 0.52 -0.52
C LEU A 303 -8.00 -0.01 -0.56
N TYR A 304 -7.02 0.83 -0.88
CA TYR A 304 -5.61 0.45 -0.78
C TYR A 304 -5.18 0.13 0.65
N GLN A 305 -5.65 0.91 1.63
CA GLN A 305 -5.39 0.63 3.04
C GLN A 305 -6.06 -0.68 3.48
N ASP A 306 -7.30 -0.94 3.07
CA ASP A 306 -8.00 -2.19 3.36
C ASP A 306 -7.30 -3.40 2.71
N ARG A 307 -6.77 -3.25 1.49
CA ARG A 307 -5.95 -4.27 0.83
C ARG A 307 -4.69 -4.58 1.63
N ALA A 308 -3.94 -3.56 2.03
CA ALA A 308 -2.71 -3.71 2.82
C ALA A 308 -2.98 -4.37 4.18
N ARG A 309 -4.09 -4.00 4.85
CA ARG A 309 -4.54 -4.68 6.08
C ARG A 309 -4.90 -6.14 5.84
N GLY A 310 -5.52 -6.45 4.71
CA GLY A 310 -5.81 -7.83 4.29
C GLY A 310 -4.54 -8.66 4.11
N GLU A 311 -3.52 -8.09 3.46
CA GLU A 311 -2.21 -8.74 3.30
C GLU A 311 -1.52 -8.97 4.65
N GLN A 312 -1.55 -7.97 5.54
CA GLN A 312 -0.99 -8.11 6.88
C GLN A 312 -1.74 -9.18 7.69
N ALA A 313 -3.07 -9.26 7.58
CA ALA A 313 -3.86 -10.28 8.26
C ALA A 313 -3.52 -11.71 7.81
N ILE A 314 -3.12 -11.90 6.53
CA ILE A 314 -2.60 -13.20 6.05
C ILE A 314 -1.30 -13.51 6.76
N GLU A 315 -0.36 -12.57 6.77
CA GLU A 315 0.94 -12.77 7.42
C GLU A 315 0.78 -13.07 8.92
N ASP A 316 -0.06 -12.31 9.62
CA ASP A 316 -0.35 -12.50 11.04
C ASP A 316 -1.02 -13.86 11.29
N SER A 317 -1.95 -14.28 10.43
CA SER A 317 -2.60 -15.60 10.50
C SER A 317 -1.61 -16.74 10.30
N LEU A 318 -0.71 -16.63 9.32
CA LEU A 318 0.36 -17.60 9.10
C LEU A 318 1.27 -17.68 10.33
N GLN A 319 1.74 -16.53 10.85
CA GLN A 319 2.62 -16.48 12.01
C GLN A 319 1.96 -17.04 13.27
N ALA A 320 0.67 -16.74 13.52
CA ALA A 320 -0.07 -17.26 14.66
C ALA A 320 -0.19 -18.79 14.63
N ASN A 321 -0.22 -19.38 13.44
CA ASN A 321 -0.23 -20.83 13.22
C ASN A 321 1.19 -21.43 13.05
N GLY A 322 2.23 -20.64 13.31
CA GLY A 322 3.63 -21.09 13.28
C GLY A 322 4.22 -21.21 11.87
N PHE A 323 3.56 -20.64 10.86
CA PHE A 323 4.01 -20.60 9.48
C PHE A 323 4.64 -19.26 9.12
N SER A 324 5.51 -19.29 8.13
CA SER A 324 6.11 -18.15 7.48
C SER A 324 5.61 -18.03 6.04
N VAL A 325 5.77 -16.86 5.43
CA VAL A 325 5.48 -16.64 4.00
C VAL A 325 6.30 -17.60 3.10
N GLY A 326 7.49 -18.05 3.56
CA GLY A 326 8.32 -19.01 2.85
C GLY A 326 7.78 -20.45 2.87
N ASP A 327 6.88 -20.78 3.80
CA ASP A 327 6.32 -22.12 3.91
C ASP A 327 5.31 -22.42 2.79
N HIS A 328 4.58 -21.40 2.30
CA HIS A 328 3.76 -21.53 1.09
C HIS A 328 4.61 -21.93 -0.13
N GLN A 329 5.73 -21.23 -0.36
CA GLN A 329 6.63 -21.55 -1.47
C GLN A 329 7.19 -22.99 -1.33
N SER A 330 7.48 -23.40 -0.11
CA SER A 330 7.93 -24.76 0.19
C SER A 330 6.86 -25.81 -0.13
N LEU A 331 5.60 -25.56 0.22
CA LEU A 331 4.46 -26.45 -0.11
C LEU A 331 4.30 -26.62 -1.62
N VAL A 332 4.38 -25.52 -2.38
CA VAL A 332 4.31 -25.55 -3.86
C VAL A 332 5.44 -26.41 -4.44
N GLN A 333 6.68 -26.20 -3.99
CA GLN A 333 7.84 -26.99 -4.44
C GLN A 333 7.72 -28.47 -4.10
N ILE A 334 7.24 -28.81 -2.88
CA ILE A 334 7.02 -30.19 -2.44
C ILE A 334 6.03 -30.90 -3.36
N ARG A 335 4.91 -30.25 -3.70
CA ARG A 335 3.89 -30.84 -4.58
C ARG A 335 4.40 -31.05 -6.00
N GLU A 336 5.18 -30.11 -6.51
CA GLU A 336 5.77 -30.25 -7.83
C GLU A 336 6.76 -31.41 -7.86
N ARG A 337 7.60 -31.55 -6.82
CA ARG A 337 8.49 -32.70 -6.67
C ARG A 337 7.72 -34.03 -6.60
N LEU A 338 6.64 -34.09 -5.81
CA LEU A 338 5.80 -35.29 -5.68
C LEU A 338 5.21 -35.75 -7.01
N LYS A 339 4.86 -34.83 -7.92
CA LYS A 339 4.38 -35.17 -9.27
C LYS A 339 5.47 -35.77 -10.15
N GLN A 340 6.71 -35.30 -10.02
CA GLN A 340 7.82 -35.68 -10.88
C GLN A 340 8.45 -37.04 -10.51
N LEU A 341 8.32 -37.47 -9.25
CA LEU A 341 8.97 -38.68 -8.73
C LEU A 341 8.69 -39.97 -9.52
N ASP A 342 7.44 -40.21 -9.92
CA ASP A 342 7.08 -41.43 -10.66
C ASP A 342 7.63 -41.42 -12.08
N GLU A 343 7.59 -40.26 -12.73
CA GLU A 343 8.09 -40.07 -14.08
C GLU A 343 9.61 -40.27 -14.12
N GLU A 344 10.35 -39.64 -13.19
CA GLU A 344 11.80 -39.79 -13.06
C GLU A 344 12.21 -41.25 -12.83
N THR A 345 11.50 -41.95 -11.94
CA THR A 345 11.79 -43.36 -11.64
C THR A 345 11.59 -44.23 -12.89
N ARG A 346 10.45 -44.04 -13.57
CA ARG A 346 10.11 -44.79 -14.78
C ARG A 346 11.12 -44.52 -15.91
N ASP A 347 11.51 -43.27 -16.09
CA ASP A 347 12.46 -42.88 -17.14
C ASP A 347 13.86 -43.42 -16.85
N ALA A 348 14.30 -43.39 -15.58
CA ALA A 348 15.56 -44.01 -15.17
C ALA A 348 15.58 -45.52 -15.42
N GLN A 349 14.49 -46.23 -15.11
CA GLN A 349 14.36 -47.66 -15.41
C GLN A 349 14.42 -47.94 -16.92
N ALA A 350 13.70 -47.15 -17.72
CA ALA A 350 13.67 -47.30 -19.17
C ALA A 350 15.04 -47.03 -19.82
N ASP A 351 15.73 -45.95 -19.42
CA ASP A 351 17.07 -45.60 -19.91
C ASP A 351 18.08 -46.70 -19.55
N MET A 352 18.07 -47.15 -18.30
CA MET A 352 18.96 -48.23 -17.84
C MET A 352 18.74 -49.52 -18.64
N ARG A 353 17.47 -49.91 -18.84
CA ARG A 353 17.12 -51.09 -19.65
C ARG A 353 17.65 -50.97 -21.08
N HIS A 354 17.36 -49.84 -21.71
CA HIS A 354 17.79 -49.56 -23.08
C HIS A 354 19.31 -49.64 -23.23
N ARG A 355 20.07 -49.05 -22.30
CA ARG A 355 21.54 -49.07 -22.33
C ARG A 355 22.13 -50.47 -22.13
N LEU A 356 21.53 -51.29 -21.26
CA LEU A 356 21.95 -52.69 -21.10
C LEU A 356 21.64 -53.52 -22.35
N ASP A 357 20.46 -53.33 -22.95
CA ASP A 357 20.09 -54.02 -24.19
C ASP A 357 21.02 -53.64 -25.36
N GLU A 358 21.37 -52.35 -25.50
CA GLU A 358 22.35 -51.89 -26.49
C GLU A 358 23.76 -52.44 -26.21
N PHE A 359 24.19 -52.50 -24.94
CA PHE A 359 25.45 -53.14 -24.55
C PHE A 359 25.50 -54.59 -25.04
N PHE A 360 24.48 -55.41 -24.76
CA PHE A 360 24.45 -56.80 -25.20
C PHE A 360 24.37 -56.98 -26.71
N LYS A 361 23.78 -56.01 -27.42
CA LYS A 361 23.65 -56.03 -28.88
C LYS A 361 24.95 -55.64 -29.59
N GLN A 362 25.71 -54.71 -29.02
CA GLN A 362 26.93 -54.17 -29.60
C GLN A 362 28.20 -54.94 -29.18
N THR A 363 28.16 -55.66 -28.06
CA THR A 363 29.35 -56.36 -27.55
C THR A 363 29.66 -57.62 -28.37
N TYR A 364 30.82 -57.62 -29.02
CA TYR A 364 31.37 -58.78 -29.71
C TYR A 364 32.84 -59.00 -29.33
N LEU A 365 33.11 -60.13 -28.69
CA LEU A 365 34.40 -60.42 -28.09
C LEU A 365 35.45 -60.91 -29.10
N PHE A 366 35.08 -61.21 -30.35
CA PHE A 366 35.97 -61.82 -31.37
C PHE A 366 36.27 -60.91 -32.58
N PRO A 367 37.08 -59.84 -32.43
CA PRO A 367 37.52 -58.99 -33.51
C PRO A 367 38.56 -59.73 -34.36
N HIS A 368 39.05 -59.10 -35.43
CA HIS A 368 39.94 -59.72 -36.41
C HIS A 368 41.13 -60.48 -35.77
N ASP A 369 41.83 -59.89 -34.81
CA ASP A 369 43.03 -60.49 -34.21
C ASP A 369 42.70 -61.71 -33.33
N LEU A 370 41.55 -61.68 -32.66
CA LEU A 370 41.06 -62.82 -31.88
C LEU A 370 40.49 -63.92 -32.78
N MET A 371 39.91 -63.54 -33.92
CA MET A 371 39.50 -64.46 -34.97
C MET A 371 40.69 -65.20 -35.58
N GLU A 372 41.83 -64.53 -35.76
CA GLU A 372 43.07 -65.16 -36.21
C GLU A 372 43.63 -66.12 -35.16
N SER A 373 43.58 -65.73 -33.87
CA SER A 373 43.95 -66.60 -32.76
C SER A 373 43.06 -67.84 -32.68
N ALA A 374 41.75 -67.68 -32.87
CA ALA A 374 40.80 -68.79 -32.94
C ALA A 374 41.08 -69.70 -34.16
N LYS A 375 41.40 -69.12 -35.32
CA LYS A 375 41.77 -69.86 -36.53
C LYS A 375 43.00 -70.72 -36.31
N THR A 376 44.09 -70.13 -35.79
CA THR A 376 45.35 -70.86 -35.57
C THR A 376 45.20 -71.97 -34.52
N TRP A 377 44.36 -71.76 -33.50
CA TRP A 377 44.00 -72.80 -32.54
C TRP A 377 43.21 -73.93 -33.21
N ILE A 378 42.17 -73.62 -33.99
CA ILE A 378 41.36 -74.63 -34.70
C ILE A 378 42.17 -75.43 -35.72
N GLU A 379 43.07 -74.79 -36.48
CA GLU A 379 44.02 -75.47 -37.37
C GLU A 379 44.91 -76.47 -36.63
N SER A 380 45.33 -76.15 -35.39
CA SER A 380 46.14 -77.05 -34.58
C SER A 380 45.40 -78.32 -34.16
N LEU A 381 44.07 -78.27 -34.13
CA LEU A 381 43.18 -79.39 -33.83
C LEU A 381 42.88 -80.25 -35.07
N ASP A 382 43.37 -79.91 -36.26
CA ASP A 382 43.20 -80.73 -37.46
C ASP A 382 44.04 -82.02 -37.36
N PRO A 383 43.51 -83.20 -37.76
CA PRO A 383 44.26 -84.45 -37.76
C PRO A 383 45.58 -84.37 -38.55
N SER A 384 45.60 -83.63 -39.66
CA SER A 384 46.76 -83.45 -40.56
C SER A 384 47.82 -82.47 -40.04
N PHE A 385 47.52 -81.70 -38.98
CA PHE A 385 48.44 -80.72 -38.40
C PHE A 385 49.73 -81.37 -37.85
N LYS A 386 50.89 -80.81 -38.22
CA LYS A 386 52.25 -81.23 -37.81
C LYS A 386 53.04 -80.05 -37.25
N VAL A 387 53.80 -80.30 -36.18
CA VAL A 387 54.72 -79.31 -35.58
C VAL A 387 56.14 -79.60 -36.08
N GLY A 388 56.62 -78.84 -37.07
CA GLY A 388 57.94 -79.00 -37.71
C GLY A 388 58.06 -80.23 -38.65
N MET A 389 59.29 -80.57 -39.09
CA MET A 389 59.57 -81.66 -40.05
C MET A 389 59.29 -83.08 -39.49
N PHE A 390 59.28 -83.27 -38.17
CA PHE A 390 59.05 -84.57 -37.49
C PHE A 390 58.06 -84.39 -36.32
N GLY A 391 56.78 -84.67 -36.52
CA GLY A 391 55.73 -84.45 -35.52
C GLY A 391 55.58 -85.61 -34.52
N SER A 392 55.87 -85.39 -33.23
CA SER A 392 55.52 -86.33 -32.15
C SER A 392 54.17 -85.97 -31.51
N LYS A 393 53.38 -86.96 -31.07
CA LYS A 393 52.08 -86.74 -30.41
C LYS A 393 52.18 -85.77 -29.22
N LYS A 394 53.27 -85.87 -28.44
CA LYS A 394 53.53 -84.99 -27.28
C LYS A 394 53.78 -83.53 -27.70
N LYS A 395 54.53 -83.29 -28.78
CA LYS A 395 54.77 -81.93 -29.30
C LYS A 395 53.50 -81.31 -29.88
N LYS A 396 52.65 -82.11 -30.53
CA LYS A 396 51.34 -81.65 -31.04
C LYS A 396 50.40 -81.23 -29.93
N ALA A 397 50.29 -82.03 -28.86
CA ALA A 397 49.44 -81.69 -27.70
C ALA A 397 49.90 -80.40 -27.00
N ALA A 398 51.21 -80.23 -26.79
CA ALA A 398 51.77 -79.02 -26.18
C ALA A 398 51.54 -77.76 -27.03
N GLU A 399 51.62 -77.85 -28.36
CA GLU A 399 51.32 -76.72 -29.24
C GLU A 399 49.82 -76.37 -29.27
N GLN A 400 48.93 -77.38 -29.17
CA GLN A 400 47.48 -77.15 -29.07
C GLN A 400 47.10 -76.43 -27.77
N GLU A 401 47.66 -76.88 -26.65
CA GLU A 401 47.46 -76.28 -25.33
C GLU A 401 47.99 -74.84 -25.30
N LYS A 402 49.19 -74.59 -25.84
CA LYS A 402 49.76 -73.24 -25.97
C LYS A 402 48.86 -72.27 -26.75
N ARG A 403 48.28 -72.72 -27.89
CA ARG A 403 47.40 -71.87 -28.71
C ARG A 403 46.05 -71.63 -28.05
N GLU A 404 45.54 -72.62 -27.33
CA GLU A 404 44.31 -72.50 -26.54
C GLU A 404 44.48 -71.51 -25.38
N GLU A 405 45.59 -71.61 -24.64
CA GLU A 405 45.94 -70.70 -23.55
C GLU A 405 46.13 -69.27 -24.06
N ALA A 406 46.78 -69.09 -25.21
CA ALA A 406 46.93 -67.78 -25.84
C ALA A 406 45.57 -67.17 -26.23
N LEU A 407 44.67 -67.95 -26.83
CA LEU A 407 43.31 -67.52 -27.15
C LEU A 407 42.52 -67.13 -25.89
N SER A 408 42.58 -67.96 -24.85
CA SER A 408 41.90 -67.71 -23.57
C SER A 408 42.43 -66.43 -22.90
N THR A 409 43.75 -66.22 -22.91
CA THR A 409 44.39 -65.03 -22.31
C THR A 409 43.97 -63.74 -23.02
N GLU A 410 43.99 -63.71 -24.36
CA GLU A 410 43.58 -62.51 -25.09
C GLU A 410 42.07 -62.25 -24.96
N LEU A 411 41.27 -63.31 -24.93
CA LEU A 411 39.84 -63.22 -24.65
C LEU A 411 39.57 -62.69 -23.23
N LYS A 412 40.35 -63.11 -22.23
CA LYS A 412 40.26 -62.61 -20.85
C LYS A 412 40.57 -61.12 -20.76
N ARG A 413 41.61 -60.66 -21.46
CA ARG A 413 41.97 -59.23 -21.52
C ARG A 413 40.79 -58.40 -22.03
N ARG A 414 40.15 -58.81 -23.12
CA ARG A 414 38.98 -58.10 -23.66
C ARG A 414 37.76 -58.23 -22.75
N TRP A 415 37.54 -59.37 -22.12
CA TRP A 415 36.48 -59.54 -21.13
C TRP A 415 36.60 -58.52 -19.99
N ASP A 416 37.81 -58.37 -19.43
CA ASP A 416 38.04 -57.44 -18.32
C ASP A 416 37.80 -55.99 -18.76
N THR A 417 38.25 -55.59 -19.96
CA THR A 417 38.14 -54.20 -20.42
C THR A 417 36.80 -53.83 -21.07
N GLU A 418 36.16 -54.75 -21.78
CA GLU A 418 34.96 -54.48 -22.58
C GLU A 418 33.67 -54.92 -21.90
N VAL A 419 33.76 -55.87 -20.96
CA VAL A 419 32.60 -56.34 -20.18
C VAL A 419 32.68 -55.81 -18.75
N LEU A 420 33.69 -56.23 -17.98
CA LEU A 420 33.73 -55.96 -16.54
C LEU A 420 33.89 -54.46 -16.25
N LEU A 421 34.85 -53.81 -16.91
CA LEU A 421 35.09 -52.37 -16.72
C LEU A 421 33.88 -51.53 -17.18
N TYR A 422 33.28 -51.87 -18.32
CA TYR A 422 32.09 -51.16 -18.81
C TYR A 422 30.93 -51.27 -17.81
N LEU A 423 30.60 -52.49 -17.37
CA LEU A 423 29.49 -52.72 -16.45
C LEU A 423 29.76 -52.06 -15.08
N SER A 424 30.99 -52.14 -14.58
CA SER A 424 31.37 -51.49 -13.32
C SER A 424 31.16 -49.98 -13.39
N GLU A 425 31.64 -49.31 -14.43
CA GLU A 425 31.45 -47.87 -14.62
C GLU A 425 29.99 -47.49 -14.92
N PHE A 426 29.27 -48.36 -15.64
CA PHE A 426 27.84 -48.18 -15.92
C PHE A 426 27.01 -48.16 -14.62
N PHE A 427 27.19 -49.16 -13.75
CA PHE A 427 26.44 -49.25 -12.51
C PHE A 427 26.91 -48.24 -11.45
N LYS A 428 28.18 -47.83 -11.48
CA LYS A 428 28.71 -46.80 -10.57
C LYS A 428 28.08 -45.42 -10.78
N LYS A 429 27.60 -45.14 -11.99
CA LYS A 429 26.92 -43.88 -12.34
C LYS A 429 25.44 -43.85 -11.94
N GLN A 430 24.89 -44.98 -11.49
CA GLN A 430 23.51 -45.07 -11.02
C GLN A 430 23.40 -44.58 -9.57
N SER A 431 22.32 -43.88 -9.24
CA SER A 431 22.03 -43.36 -7.88
C SER A 431 21.54 -44.47 -6.95
N LEU A 432 22.39 -45.46 -6.67
CA LEU A 432 22.05 -46.62 -5.84
C LEU A 432 22.31 -46.35 -4.36
N SER A 433 21.55 -47.02 -3.50
CA SER A 433 21.82 -47.04 -2.06
C SER A 433 23.18 -47.68 -1.76
N SER A 434 23.79 -47.30 -0.64
CA SER A 434 25.15 -47.73 -0.32
C SER A 434 25.30 -49.25 -0.15
N SER A 435 24.23 -49.96 0.20
CA SER A 435 24.21 -51.44 0.24
C SER A 435 24.14 -52.03 -1.16
N THR A 436 23.20 -51.55 -1.99
CA THR A 436 22.95 -52.06 -3.33
C THR A 436 24.14 -51.78 -4.24
N ALA A 437 24.71 -50.57 -4.18
CA ALA A 437 25.92 -50.21 -4.92
C ALA A 437 27.09 -51.17 -4.65
N ARG A 438 27.33 -51.52 -3.37
CA ARG A 438 28.40 -52.45 -3.00
C ARG A 438 28.14 -53.86 -3.51
N HIS A 439 26.90 -54.34 -3.39
CA HIS A 439 26.53 -55.66 -3.88
C HIS A 439 26.67 -55.78 -5.40
N VAL A 440 26.14 -54.81 -6.15
CA VAL A 440 26.22 -54.76 -7.61
C VAL A 440 27.68 -54.75 -8.08
N GLN A 441 28.55 -53.94 -7.46
CA GLN A 441 29.96 -53.91 -7.83
C GLN A 441 30.66 -55.25 -7.56
N ALA A 442 30.39 -55.91 -6.43
CA ALA A 442 30.94 -57.23 -6.15
C ALA A 442 30.48 -58.27 -7.18
N ALA A 443 29.17 -58.31 -7.46
CA ALA A 443 28.59 -59.27 -8.39
C ALA A 443 29.10 -59.08 -9.84
N VAL A 444 29.37 -57.84 -10.28
CA VAL A 444 30.00 -57.58 -11.58
C VAL A 444 31.43 -58.11 -11.63
N GLN A 445 32.22 -57.96 -10.58
CA GLN A 445 33.60 -58.47 -10.55
C GLN A 445 33.65 -60.01 -10.50
N GLU A 446 32.60 -60.64 -9.99
CA GLU A 446 32.48 -62.09 -9.85
C GLU A 446 31.80 -62.79 -11.05
N ILE A 447 31.50 -62.08 -12.16
CA ILE A 447 30.90 -62.72 -13.35
C ILE A 447 31.84 -63.83 -13.87
N PRO A 448 31.36 -65.09 -13.99
CA PRO A 448 32.20 -66.21 -14.38
C PRO A 448 32.81 -66.05 -15.77
N PHE A 449 34.14 -66.14 -15.88
CA PHE A 449 34.85 -66.20 -17.15
C PHE A 449 35.18 -67.67 -17.51
N ARG A 450 34.18 -68.41 -17.97
CA ARG A 450 34.29 -69.86 -18.23
C ARG A 450 35.39 -70.27 -19.22
N ALA A 451 35.88 -69.37 -20.06
CA ALA A 451 36.93 -69.67 -21.04
C ALA A 451 38.31 -69.95 -20.42
N GLU A 452 38.52 -69.66 -19.13
CA GLU A 452 39.70 -70.10 -18.38
C GLU A 452 39.58 -71.54 -17.83
N GLU A 453 38.36 -72.10 -17.80
CA GLU A 453 38.13 -73.45 -17.31
C GLU A 453 38.69 -74.49 -18.29
N ALA A 454 39.43 -75.46 -17.76
CA ALA A 454 40.07 -76.49 -18.56
C ALA A 454 39.06 -77.27 -19.42
N GLY A 455 39.26 -77.25 -20.74
CA GLY A 455 38.41 -77.97 -21.70
C GLY A 455 37.10 -77.26 -22.06
N TRP A 456 36.78 -76.11 -21.47
CA TRP A 456 35.56 -75.36 -21.80
C TRP A 456 35.56 -74.91 -23.27
N LEU A 457 36.64 -74.28 -23.75
CA LEU A 457 36.77 -73.87 -25.16
C LEU A 457 36.61 -75.06 -26.10
N ARG A 458 37.25 -76.20 -25.78
CA ARG A 458 37.16 -77.44 -26.57
C ARG A 458 35.74 -78.01 -26.63
N SER A 459 34.91 -77.80 -25.62
CA SER A 459 33.53 -78.31 -25.61
C SER A 459 32.65 -77.76 -26.73
N PHE A 460 33.03 -76.61 -27.31
CA PHE A 460 32.31 -76.00 -28.43
C PHE A 460 32.78 -76.48 -29.81
N VAL A 461 33.91 -77.20 -29.86
CA VAL A 461 34.51 -77.72 -31.10
C VAL A 461 33.76 -78.98 -31.53
N ALA A 462 32.93 -78.87 -32.56
CA ALA A 462 32.26 -80.01 -33.19
C ALA A 462 33.20 -80.81 -34.12
N ASP A 463 32.90 -82.10 -34.29
CA ASP A 463 33.55 -82.98 -35.27
C ASP A 463 33.19 -82.58 -36.71
N GLY A 464 34.16 -82.57 -37.64
CA GLY A 464 33.94 -82.24 -39.05
C GLY A 464 35.01 -81.35 -39.69
N VAL A 465 34.70 -80.79 -40.88
CA VAL A 465 35.61 -79.94 -41.67
C VAL A 465 35.72 -78.55 -41.04
N LYS A 466 36.96 -78.13 -40.74
CA LYS A 466 37.30 -76.89 -40.04
C LYS A 466 37.73 -75.79 -41.02
N ASN A 467 36.81 -75.32 -41.86
CA ASN A 467 37.07 -74.23 -42.80
C ASN A 467 36.93 -72.85 -42.13
N GLU A 468 37.17 -71.76 -42.87
CA GLU A 468 37.06 -70.40 -42.31
C GLU A 468 35.65 -70.08 -41.77
N GLN A 469 34.60 -70.54 -42.46
CA GLN A 469 33.21 -70.39 -42.01
C GLN A 469 32.94 -71.05 -40.65
N TYR A 470 33.62 -72.16 -40.35
CA TYR A 470 33.54 -72.82 -39.05
C TYR A 470 34.11 -71.94 -37.93
N VAL A 471 35.22 -71.25 -38.16
CA VAL A 471 35.85 -70.36 -37.16
C VAL A 471 34.89 -69.23 -36.79
N TYR A 472 34.24 -68.59 -37.76
CA TYR A 472 33.19 -67.59 -37.51
C TYR A 472 32.01 -68.15 -36.70
N THR A 473 31.55 -69.34 -37.05
CA THR A 473 30.43 -70.00 -36.36
C THR A 473 30.81 -70.34 -34.90
N LEU A 474 32.02 -70.82 -34.68
CA LEU A 474 32.55 -71.11 -33.35
C LEU A 474 32.70 -69.84 -32.51
N ALA A 475 33.31 -68.78 -33.06
CA ALA A 475 33.45 -67.50 -32.39
C ALA A 475 32.10 -66.91 -31.99
N SER A 476 31.09 -67.02 -32.88
CA SER A 476 29.71 -66.62 -32.55
C SER A 476 29.12 -67.44 -31.38
N ARG A 477 29.35 -68.76 -31.34
CA ARG A 477 28.86 -69.62 -30.25
C ARG A 477 29.56 -69.32 -28.93
N LEU A 478 30.87 -69.11 -28.95
CA LEU A 478 31.67 -68.73 -27.78
C LEU A 478 31.26 -67.35 -27.25
N ASN A 479 31.10 -66.36 -28.15
CA ASN A 479 30.59 -65.04 -27.78
C ASN A 479 29.22 -65.13 -27.11
N HIS A 480 28.30 -65.90 -27.70
CA HIS A 480 26.97 -66.10 -27.12
C HIS A 480 27.03 -66.76 -25.74
N ALA A 481 27.88 -67.79 -25.55
CA ALA A 481 28.04 -68.46 -24.27
C ALA A 481 28.62 -67.54 -23.19
N LEU A 482 29.62 -66.73 -23.52
CA LEU A 482 30.22 -65.76 -22.60
C LEU A 482 29.24 -64.65 -22.22
N LEU A 483 28.55 -64.07 -23.22
CA LEU A 483 27.52 -63.05 -22.95
C LEU A 483 26.31 -63.63 -22.21
N LYS A 484 26.07 -64.95 -22.28
CA LYS A 484 25.06 -65.60 -21.47
C LYS A 484 25.42 -65.55 -19.98
N GLU A 485 26.68 -65.82 -19.60
CA GLU A 485 27.13 -65.68 -18.20
C GLU A 485 26.91 -64.24 -17.70
N VAL A 486 27.22 -63.24 -18.53
CA VAL A 486 26.96 -61.83 -18.21
C VAL A 486 25.46 -61.58 -18.01
N LYS A 487 24.59 -62.08 -18.89
CA LYS A 487 23.13 -61.92 -18.78
C LYS A 487 22.58 -62.58 -17.53
N ASP A 488 23.06 -63.78 -17.22
CA ASP A 488 22.61 -64.57 -16.08
C ASP A 488 22.96 -63.89 -14.74
N THR A 489 24.04 -63.09 -14.70
CA THR A 489 24.37 -62.23 -13.55
C THR A 489 23.68 -60.86 -13.57
N VAL A 490 23.66 -60.17 -14.72
CA VAL A 490 23.18 -58.78 -14.84
C VAL A 490 21.67 -58.66 -14.68
N TRP A 491 20.87 -59.59 -15.20
CA TRP A 491 19.41 -59.45 -15.13
C TRP A 491 18.80 -59.61 -13.73
N PRO A 492 19.30 -60.50 -12.87
CA PRO A 492 18.95 -60.48 -11.44
C PRO A 492 19.33 -59.15 -10.77
N LEU A 493 20.56 -58.66 -10.98
CA LEU A 493 21.01 -57.37 -10.43
C LEU A 493 20.15 -56.20 -10.90
N TYR A 494 19.73 -56.20 -12.17
CA TYR A 494 18.82 -55.19 -12.71
C TYR A 494 17.50 -55.12 -11.94
N ARG A 495 16.93 -56.27 -11.54
CA ARG A 495 15.70 -56.30 -10.73
C ARG A 495 15.93 -55.75 -9.32
N GLU A 496 17.07 -56.06 -8.72
CA GLU A 496 17.45 -55.52 -7.40
C GLU A 496 17.66 -53.99 -7.46
N ILE A 497 18.28 -53.50 -8.53
CA ILE A 497 18.47 -52.06 -8.76
C ILE A 497 17.13 -51.36 -8.95
N ILE A 498 16.20 -51.93 -9.72
CA ILE A 498 14.84 -51.39 -9.84
C ILE A 498 14.16 -51.29 -8.47
N ALA A 499 14.22 -52.36 -7.68
CA ALA A 499 13.61 -52.36 -6.35
C ALA A 499 14.25 -51.32 -5.42
N ASP A 500 15.56 -51.05 -5.58
CA ASP A 500 16.26 -49.98 -4.86
C ASP A 500 15.74 -48.59 -5.27
N PHE A 501 15.57 -48.33 -6.58
CA PHE A 501 14.98 -47.09 -7.07
C PHE A 501 13.55 -46.89 -6.57
N GLU A 502 12.69 -47.91 -6.69
CA GLU A 502 11.30 -47.85 -6.22
C GLU A 502 11.23 -47.55 -4.72
N LYS A 503 12.08 -48.21 -3.92
CA LYS A 503 12.16 -47.97 -2.48
C LYS A 503 12.62 -46.55 -2.15
N GLN A 504 13.66 -46.05 -2.81
CA GLN A 504 14.14 -44.68 -2.59
C GLN A 504 13.06 -43.64 -2.93
N THR A 505 12.34 -43.85 -4.04
CA THR A 505 11.22 -43.00 -4.46
C THR A 505 10.08 -43.04 -3.45
N GLU A 506 9.74 -44.20 -2.91
CA GLU A 506 8.70 -44.34 -1.90
C GLU A 506 9.10 -43.70 -0.55
N ASP A 507 10.36 -43.84 -0.13
CA ASP A 507 10.91 -43.17 1.05
C ASP A 507 10.89 -41.63 0.88
N GLU A 508 11.25 -41.11 -0.30
CA GLU A 508 11.19 -39.67 -0.60
C GLU A 508 9.74 -39.18 -0.63
N ARG A 509 8.83 -39.91 -1.31
CA ARG A 509 7.39 -39.60 -1.37
C ARG A 509 6.78 -39.55 0.02
N PHE A 510 7.12 -40.50 0.89
CA PHE A 510 6.62 -40.53 2.27
C PHE A 510 7.05 -39.28 3.03
N ARG A 511 8.35 -38.93 2.98
CA ARG A 511 8.89 -37.73 3.65
C ARG A 511 8.29 -36.43 3.13
N LEU A 512 8.11 -36.33 1.81
CA LEU A 512 7.53 -35.14 1.18
C LEU A 512 6.05 -35.01 1.50
N SER A 513 5.29 -36.11 1.48
CA SER A 513 3.88 -36.12 1.85
C SER A 513 3.67 -35.71 3.31
N GLU A 514 4.49 -36.21 4.24
CA GLU A 514 4.41 -35.83 5.66
C GLU A 514 4.67 -34.33 5.87
N LYS A 515 5.61 -33.75 5.11
CA LYS A 515 5.85 -32.31 5.12
C LYS A 515 4.69 -31.52 4.51
N ALA A 516 4.13 -31.98 3.39
CA ALA A 516 3.00 -31.33 2.73
C ALA A 516 1.75 -31.31 3.64
N GLU A 517 1.48 -32.40 4.36
CA GLU A 517 0.35 -32.49 5.30
C GLU A 517 0.48 -31.46 6.44
N LYS A 518 1.68 -31.28 7.00
CA LYS A 518 1.95 -30.26 8.03
C LYS A 518 1.77 -28.82 7.52
N LEU A 519 1.91 -28.61 6.23
CA LEU A 519 1.78 -27.29 5.58
C LEU A 519 0.40 -27.10 4.92
N GLN A 520 -0.47 -28.12 4.91
CA GLN A 520 -1.75 -28.07 4.19
C GLN A 520 -2.68 -26.99 4.76
N GLU A 521 -2.57 -26.71 6.06
CA GLU A 521 -3.36 -25.69 6.75
C GLU A 521 -3.15 -24.30 6.13
N ILE A 522 -1.96 -24.01 5.58
CA ILE A 522 -1.63 -22.75 4.90
C ILE A 522 -2.64 -22.43 3.80
N GLU A 523 -3.05 -23.40 3.00
CA GLU A 523 -3.98 -23.15 1.89
C GLU A 523 -5.36 -22.73 2.37
N THR A 524 -5.82 -23.30 3.47
CA THR A 524 -7.08 -22.92 4.11
C THR A 524 -7.01 -21.50 4.64
N LEU A 525 -5.92 -21.16 5.33
CA LEU A 525 -5.68 -19.84 5.90
C LEU A 525 -5.55 -18.76 4.82
N GLU A 526 -4.92 -19.08 3.70
CA GLU A 526 -4.79 -18.18 2.56
C GLU A 526 -6.09 -18.04 1.77
N ALA A 527 -6.83 -19.12 1.53
CA ALA A 527 -8.04 -19.10 0.70
C ALA A 527 -9.12 -18.12 1.21
N GLU A 528 -9.38 -18.11 2.53
CA GLU A 528 -10.35 -17.20 3.15
C GLU A 528 -9.96 -15.72 2.96
N ASN A 529 -8.67 -15.43 2.99
CA ASN A 529 -8.16 -14.07 2.85
C ASN A 529 -7.94 -13.66 1.39
N GLU A 530 -7.61 -14.60 0.52
CA GLU A 530 -7.44 -14.38 -0.92
C GLU A 530 -8.76 -13.98 -1.57
N GLU A 531 -9.89 -14.57 -1.15
CA GLU A 531 -11.22 -14.15 -1.62
C GLU A 531 -11.55 -12.70 -1.22
N ARG A 532 -11.18 -12.30 0.00
CA ARG A 532 -11.32 -10.91 0.47
C ARG A 532 -10.44 -9.96 -0.33
N LEU A 533 -9.17 -10.31 -0.55
CA LEU A 533 -8.25 -9.50 -1.36
C LEU A 533 -8.75 -9.38 -2.81
N LYS A 534 -9.21 -10.47 -3.41
CA LYS A 534 -9.84 -10.45 -4.75
C LYS A 534 -11.02 -9.47 -4.78
N THR A 535 -11.89 -9.48 -3.77
CA THR A 535 -13.03 -8.55 -3.68
C THR A 535 -12.56 -7.09 -3.65
N VAL A 536 -11.52 -6.80 -2.87
CA VAL A 536 -10.93 -5.45 -2.78
C VAL A 536 -10.25 -5.05 -4.08
N ASP A 537 -9.51 -5.95 -4.75
CA ASP A 537 -8.85 -5.66 -6.04
C ASP A 537 -9.87 -5.36 -7.15
N HIS A 538 -11.00 -6.06 -7.18
CA HIS A 538 -12.12 -5.76 -8.10
C HIS A 538 -12.77 -4.41 -7.79
N ALA A 539 -12.88 -4.05 -6.51
CA ALA A 539 -13.33 -2.72 -6.09
C ALA A 539 -12.37 -1.62 -6.55
N ILE A 540 -11.06 -1.78 -6.30
CA ILE A 540 -10.01 -0.86 -6.74
C ILE A 540 -10.07 -0.64 -8.25
N THR A 541 -10.20 -1.72 -9.03
CA THR A 541 -10.28 -1.65 -10.50
C THR A 541 -11.48 -0.84 -10.97
N ARG A 542 -12.66 -1.07 -10.37
CA ARG A 542 -13.88 -0.29 -10.68
C ARG A 542 -13.73 1.18 -10.32
N VAL A 543 -13.17 1.49 -9.16
CA VAL A 543 -12.97 2.87 -8.71
C VAL A 543 -11.97 3.61 -9.60
N LYS A 544 -10.90 2.95 -10.05
CA LYS A 544 -9.94 3.51 -11.01
C LYS A 544 -10.58 3.86 -12.35
N ALA A 545 -11.34 2.95 -12.94
CA ALA A 545 -12.08 3.22 -14.18
C ALA A 545 -13.04 4.41 -14.00
N SER A 546 -13.71 4.47 -12.84
CA SER A 546 -14.60 5.58 -12.50
C SER A 546 -13.88 6.92 -12.32
N LEU A 547 -12.62 6.94 -11.86
CA LEU A 547 -11.77 8.14 -11.78
C LEU A 547 -11.27 8.60 -13.15
N GLU A 548 -11.03 7.67 -14.07
CA GLU A 548 -10.70 8.00 -15.47
C GLU A 548 -11.89 8.66 -16.18
N GLU A 549 -13.12 8.25 -15.86
CA GLU A 549 -14.36 8.86 -16.37
C GLU A 549 -14.68 10.23 -15.75
N VAL A 550 -14.22 10.52 -14.53
CA VAL A 550 -14.29 11.88 -13.99
C VAL A 550 -13.10 12.64 -14.55
N GLU A 551 -13.29 13.29 -15.70
CA GLU A 551 -12.34 14.27 -16.21
C GLU A 551 -11.98 15.22 -15.07
N GLY A 552 -10.73 15.13 -14.60
CA GLY A 552 -10.19 16.08 -13.65
C GLY A 552 -9.84 17.31 -14.45
N ASP A 553 -10.47 18.43 -14.15
CA ASP A 553 -10.00 19.69 -14.70
C ASP A 553 -8.70 20.06 -13.98
N GLU A 554 -7.57 19.63 -14.55
CA GLU A 554 -6.21 19.94 -14.09
C GLU A 554 -5.93 21.46 -14.07
N ARG A 555 -6.87 22.27 -14.61
CA ARG A 555 -6.73 23.70 -14.78
C ARG A 555 -7.57 24.52 -13.80
N LEU A 556 -8.26 23.92 -12.83
CA LEU A 556 -9.06 24.71 -11.88
C LEU A 556 -8.17 25.70 -11.10
N GLU A 557 -7.01 25.26 -10.62
CA GLU A 557 -6.02 26.13 -9.99
C GLU A 557 -5.55 27.23 -10.95
N GLU A 558 -5.18 26.89 -12.19
CA GLU A 558 -4.78 27.86 -13.21
C GLU A 558 -5.88 28.90 -13.52
N ASP A 559 -7.13 28.46 -13.56
CA ASP A 559 -8.28 29.32 -13.82
C ASP A 559 -8.56 30.22 -12.62
N LEU A 560 -8.47 29.71 -11.39
CA LEU A 560 -8.59 30.51 -10.16
C LEU A 560 -7.46 31.55 -10.07
N GLU A 561 -6.22 31.15 -10.38
CA GLU A 561 -5.07 32.06 -10.48
C GLU A 561 -5.30 33.15 -11.54
N ALA A 562 -5.84 32.78 -12.69
CA ALA A 562 -6.18 33.72 -13.75
C ALA A 562 -7.30 34.69 -13.32
N LEU A 563 -8.26 34.24 -12.50
CA LEU A 563 -9.29 35.11 -11.93
C LEU A 563 -8.73 36.10 -10.90
N LEU A 564 -7.77 35.67 -10.05
CA LEU A 564 -7.09 36.56 -9.10
C LEU A 564 -6.39 37.72 -9.84
N GLN A 565 -5.70 37.42 -10.95
CA GLN A 565 -4.95 38.42 -11.72
C GLN A 565 -5.79 39.23 -12.71
N ARG A 566 -7.09 38.92 -12.84
CA ARG A 566 -7.97 39.63 -13.74
C ARG A 566 -8.31 40.95 -13.10
N SER A 567 -7.88 42.07 -13.70
CA SER A 567 -8.29 43.39 -13.23
C SER A 567 -9.81 43.47 -13.34
N PRO A 568 -10.53 43.54 -12.22
CA PRO A 568 -11.97 43.59 -12.28
C PRO A 568 -12.30 45.02 -12.74
N ASP A 569 -13.05 45.16 -13.84
CA ASP A 569 -13.59 46.45 -14.27
C ASP A 569 -14.69 46.84 -13.26
N LEU A 570 -14.26 47.21 -12.04
CA LEU A 570 -15.09 47.61 -10.91
C LEU A 570 -15.41 49.11 -10.97
N ASP A 571 -15.25 49.74 -12.13
CA ASP A 571 -15.59 51.14 -12.36
C ASP A 571 -17.07 51.37 -11.95
N GLY A 572 -17.26 52.06 -10.82
CA GLY A 572 -18.58 52.35 -10.23
C GLY A 572 -19.02 51.44 -9.08
N LEU A 573 -18.20 50.49 -8.61
CA LEU A 573 -18.54 49.51 -7.55
C LEU A 573 -17.71 49.66 -6.26
N GLN A 574 -16.96 50.77 -6.09
CA GLN A 574 -16.33 51.18 -4.82
C GLN A 574 -17.35 51.67 -3.77
N ALA A 575 -18.50 51.01 -3.65
CA ALA A 575 -19.45 51.32 -2.59
C ALA A 575 -18.93 50.68 -1.29
N ASP A 576 -18.23 51.48 -0.47
CA ASP A 576 -18.09 51.17 0.94
C ASP A 576 -19.49 50.92 1.51
N VAL A 577 -19.65 49.84 2.28
CA VAL A 577 -20.93 49.56 2.93
C VAL A 577 -21.19 50.69 3.93
N GLU A 578 -22.13 51.59 3.64
CA GLU A 578 -22.58 52.61 4.59
C GLU A 578 -23.25 51.92 5.79
N VAL A 579 -22.47 51.66 6.83
CA VAL A 579 -22.98 51.21 8.14
C VAL A 579 -23.54 52.45 8.83
N SER A 580 -24.87 52.62 8.79
CA SER A 580 -25.55 53.67 9.53
C SER A 580 -25.37 53.48 11.05
N GLU A 581 -24.80 54.51 11.67
CA GLU A 581 -24.59 54.75 13.11
C GLU A 581 -23.90 53.64 13.93
N ARG A 582 -22.56 53.72 14.03
CA ARG A 582 -21.83 53.12 15.14
C ARG A 582 -22.03 53.94 16.42
N SER A 583 -22.62 53.31 17.44
CA SER A 583 -22.26 53.61 18.83
C SER A 583 -20.78 53.29 19.02
N GLN A 584 -20.06 54.18 19.69
CA GLN A 584 -18.62 54.08 19.95
C GLN A 584 -18.20 52.66 20.39
N PRO A 585 -16.98 52.19 20.04
CA PRO A 585 -16.45 50.96 20.61
C PRO A 585 -16.56 51.06 22.13
N LEU A 586 -17.16 50.05 22.77
CA LEU A 586 -17.21 49.96 24.22
C LEU A 586 -15.76 50.09 24.73
N PRO A 587 -15.49 50.95 25.72
CA PRO A 587 -14.17 51.03 26.32
C PRO A 587 -13.77 49.63 26.79
N GLU A 588 -12.49 49.25 26.62
CA GLU A 588 -11.95 48.09 27.30
C GLU A 588 -12.26 48.22 28.79
N GLU A 589 -13.27 47.45 29.25
CA GLU A 589 -13.49 47.31 30.68
C GLU A 589 -12.23 46.69 31.25
N THR A 590 -11.48 47.50 31.99
CA THR A 590 -10.44 47.01 32.88
C THR A 590 -11.15 46.15 33.92
N ARG A 591 -11.31 44.85 33.63
CA ARG A 591 -11.87 43.90 34.57
C ARG A 591 -10.89 43.80 35.72
N THR A 592 -11.15 44.55 36.79
CA THR A 592 -10.60 44.24 38.10
C THR A 592 -11.07 42.85 38.46
N PHE A 593 -10.16 41.88 38.47
CA PHE A 593 -10.44 40.54 38.95
C PHE A 593 -11.03 40.66 40.35
N PRO A 594 -12.20 40.06 40.63
CA PRO A 594 -12.68 39.99 41.99
C PRO A 594 -11.62 39.24 42.79
N SER A 595 -11.20 39.82 43.91
CA SER A 595 -10.43 39.10 44.92
C SER A 595 -11.28 37.93 45.39
N VAL A 596 -11.02 36.75 44.83
CA VAL A 596 -11.62 35.51 45.30
C VAL A 596 -11.03 35.26 46.68
N GLU A 597 -11.82 35.52 47.73
CA GLU A 597 -11.56 34.90 49.03
C GLU A 597 -11.64 33.39 48.82
N TYR A 598 -10.48 32.74 48.85
CA TYR A 598 -10.40 31.28 48.85
C TYR A 598 -11.16 30.76 50.06
N SER A 599 -12.38 30.28 49.83
CA SER A 599 -13.08 29.40 50.74
C SER A 599 -12.18 28.20 51.03
N GLN A 600 -11.70 28.09 52.26
CA GLN A 600 -11.00 26.91 52.77
C GLN A 600 -11.97 25.74 52.96
N LYS A 601 -12.60 25.28 51.87
CA LYS A 601 -13.25 23.98 51.78
C LYS A 601 -13.05 23.46 50.36
N ALA A 602 -11.83 23.04 50.08
CA ALA A 602 -11.62 22.03 49.05
C ALA A 602 -12.29 20.75 49.57
N ASP A 603 -13.37 20.35 48.91
CA ASP A 603 -13.90 19.01 49.08
C ASP A 603 -12.75 18.02 48.88
N GLN A 604 -12.47 17.26 49.94
CA GLN A 604 -11.54 16.15 49.88
C GLN A 604 -12.13 15.13 48.92
N LEU A 605 -11.69 15.17 47.65
CA LEU A 605 -11.73 14.01 46.78
C LEU A 605 -11.23 12.82 47.61
N PRO A 606 -11.94 11.67 47.62
CA PRO A 606 -11.51 10.53 48.40
C PRO A 606 -10.12 10.15 47.92
N LEU A 607 -9.12 10.39 48.78
CA LEU A 607 -7.82 9.76 48.63
C LEU A 607 -8.14 8.27 48.50
N GLY A 608 -7.88 7.70 47.32
CA GLY A 608 -7.90 6.24 47.17
C GLY A 608 -7.06 5.61 48.28
N ASP A 609 -7.29 4.34 48.58
CA ASP A 609 -6.56 3.63 49.64
C ASP A 609 -5.07 3.42 49.27
N TRP A 610 -4.31 4.51 49.31
CA TRP A 610 -2.88 4.56 48.99
C TRP A 610 -2.07 3.74 49.97
N GLN A 611 -2.58 3.60 51.20
CA GLN A 611 -1.97 2.78 52.24
C GLN A 611 -2.15 1.29 51.91
N GLY A 612 -3.35 0.85 51.54
CA GLY A 612 -3.59 -0.52 51.07
C GLY A 612 -2.84 -0.86 49.78
N LEU A 613 -2.72 0.09 48.86
CA LEU A 613 -1.91 -0.09 47.63
C LEU A 613 -0.42 -0.24 47.96
N ARG A 614 0.11 0.55 48.90
CA ARG A 614 1.50 0.40 49.38
C ARG A 614 1.76 -0.96 50.00
N GLU A 615 0.95 -1.36 50.96
CA GLU A 615 1.13 -2.62 51.68
C GLU A 615 1.12 -3.80 50.69
N THR A 616 0.27 -3.70 49.66
CA THR A 616 0.24 -4.66 48.56
C THR A 616 1.55 -4.64 47.78
N VAL A 617 2.02 -3.48 47.33
CA VAL A 617 3.25 -3.38 46.52
C VAL A 617 4.48 -3.87 47.29
N GLU A 618 4.63 -3.46 48.56
CA GLU A 618 5.75 -3.85 49.42
C GLU A 618 5.80 -5.36 49.67
N LYS A 619 4.63 -5.99 49.85
CA LYS A 619 4.52 -7.45 50.04
C LYS A 619 5.06 -8.26 48.85
N TYR A 620 5.01 -7.71 47.64
CA TYR A 620 5.43 -8.39 46.42
C TYR A 620 6.77 -7.90 45.85
N MET A 621 7.52 -7.04 46.57
CA MET A 621 8.82 -6.52 46.09
C MET A 621 9.87 -7.60 45.82
N GLY A 622 9.78 -8.76 46.49
CA GLY A 622 10.72 -9.88 46.31
C GLY A 622 10.36 -10.90 45.22
N GLN A 623 9.30 -10.67 44.43
CA GLN A 623 8.89 -11.59 43.35
C GLN A 623 9.64 -11.30 42.04
N PRO A 624 9.94 -12.32 41.21
CA PRO A 624 10.74 -12.15 39.99
C PRO A 624 9.97 -11.62 38.77
N TYR A 625 8.63 -11.63 38.77
CA TYR A 625 7.81 -11.24 37.61
C TYR A 625 7.43 -9.77 37.67
N ALA A 626 7.55 -8.93 36.63
CA ALA A 626 7.19 -7.48 36.65
C ALA A 626 7.90 -6.65 37.74
N GLU A 627 9.21 -6.85 37.89
CA GLU A 627 10.04 -6.18 38.91
C GLU A 627 10.15 -4.66 38.67
N ASP A 628 10.29 -4.23 37.41
CA ASP A 628 10.49 -2.83 37.05
C ASP A 628 9.22 -2.00 37.23
N GLU A 629 8.06 -2.55 36.89
CA GLU A 629 6.76 -1.91 37.11
C GLU A 629 6.48 -1.73 38.61
N ARG A 630 6.83 -2.72 39.44
CA ARG A 630 6.71 -2.60 40.91
C ARG A 630 7.66 -1.55 41.48
N LYS A 631 8.92 -1.52 41.04
CA LYS A 631 9.88 -0.49 41.46
C LYS A 631 9.39 0.91 41.07
N HIS A 632 8.84 1.04 39.86
CA HIS A 632 8.29 2.30 39.37
C HIS A 632 7.09 2.74 40.23
N LEU A 633 6.12 1.85 40.45
CA LEU A 633 4.93 2.10 41.27
C LEU A 633 5.30 2.47 42.72
N HIS A 634 6.28 1.77 43.31
CA HIS A 634 6.80 2.08 44.65
C HIS A 634 7.46 3.48 44.69
N SER A 635 8.20 3.88 43.65
CA SER A 635 8.78 5.23 43.56
C SER A 635 7.70 6.31 43.42
N THR A 636 6.65 6.04 42.65
CA THR A 636 5.52 6.96 42.44
C THR A 636 4.72 7.15 43.72
N LEU A 637 4.48 6.08 44.48
CA LEU A 637 3.84 6.13 45.80
C LEU A 637 4.66 6.96 46.80
N LYS A 638 6.00 6.88 46.74
CA LYS A 638 6.89 7.68 47.59
C LYS A 638 6.87 9.17 47.21
N LYS A 639 6.87 9.49 45.92
CA LYS A 639 6.76 10.87 45.41
C LYS A 639 5.42 11.52 45.76
N ALA A 640 4.32 10.76 45.65
CA ALA A 640 2.98 11.22 45.99
C ALA A 640 2.85 11.61 47.48
N GLU A 641 3.54 10.90 48.38
CA GLU A 641 3.58 11.26 49.82
C GLU A 641 4.41 12.50 50.13
N GLN A 642 5.52 12.69 49.42
CA GLN A 642 6.41 13.84 49.64
C GLN A 642 5.77 15.15 49.17
N ARG A 643 4.64 15.10 48.45
CA ARG A 643 3.94 16.26 47.88
C ARG A 643 4.89 17.18 47.11
N ASP A 644 5.89 16.60 46.45
CA ASP A 644 6.76 17.34 45.56
C ASP A 644 5.98 17.66 44.30
N TYR A 645 5.38 18.85 44.27
CA TYR A 645 4.68 19.35 43.10
C TYR A 645 5.72 19.77 42.06
N MET A 646 5.78 19.02 40.97
CA MET A 646 6.56 19.42 39.80
C MET A 646 5.67 20.27 38.90
N PHE A 647 5.91 21.58 38.88
CA PHE A 647 5.29 22.48 37.92
C PHE A 647 6.10 22.44 36.63
N VAL A 648 5.55 21.81 35.61
CA VAL A 648 6.14 21.80 34.27
C VAL A 648 5.47 22.91 33.46
N MET A 649 6.27 23.90 33.05
CA MET A 649 5.79 24.97 32.18
C MET A 649 6.12 24.60 30.72
N ALA A 650 5.10 24.21 29.97
CA ALA A 650 5.23 23.80 28.57
C ALA A 650 4.73 24.91 27.62
N GLY A 651 5.41 25.07 26.48
CA GLY A 651 5.08 26.07 25.45
C GLY A 651 6.20 26.18 24.41
N ALA A 652 5.89 26.69 23.22
CA ALA A 652 6.82 26.80 22.09
C ALA A 652 8.14 27.51 22.45
N PHE A 653 9.23 27.23 21.72
CA PHE A 653 10.52 27.93 21.92
C PHE A 653 10.29 29.45 21.81
N SER A 654 10.85 30.24 22.74
CA SER A 654 10.65 31.69 22.84
C SER A 654 9.25 32.21 23.22
N ALA A 655 8.31 31.37 23.67
CA ALA A 655 6.98 31.79 24.18
C ALA A 655 7.01 32.58 25.52
N GLY A 656 8.13 33.17 25.92
CA GLY A 656 8.24 33.96 27.16
C GLY A 656 8.25 33.16 28.46
N LYS A 657 8.44 31.82 28.42
CA LYS A 657 8.44 30.94 29.62
C LYS A 657 9.44 31.39 30.69
N SER A 658 10.67 31.72 30.29
CA SER A 658 11.70 32.24 31.20
C SER A 658 11.29 33.58 31.81
N THR A 659 10.64 34.45 31.02
CA THR A 659 10.16 35.76 31.45
C THR A 659 9.03 35.62 32.47
N PHE A 660 8.08 34.72 32.22
CA PHE A 660 7.01 34.43 33.16
C PHE A 660 7.55 33.82 34.46
N LEU A 661 8.50 32.89 34.38
CA LEU A 661 9.11 32.30 35.56
C LEU A 661 9.86 33.36 36.39
N ASN A 662 10.64 34.22 35.75
CA ASN A 662 11.30 35.34 36.42
C ASN A 662 10.28 36.30 37.08
N ALA A 663 9.15 36.57 36.42
CA ALA A 663 8.08 37.39 36.99
C ALA A 663 7.38 36.71 38.18
N LEU A 664 7.17 35.39 38.11
CA LEU A 664 6.50 34.60 39.15
C LEU A 664 7.35 34.51 40.42
N VAL A 665 8.67 34.31 40.28
CA VAL A 665 9.61 34.29 41.40
C VAL A 665 10.12 35.67 41.82
N GLN A 666 9.72 36.72 41.09
CA GLN A 666 10.16 38.12 41.28
C GLN A 666 11.70 38.28 41.27
N GLU A 667 12.40 37.38 40.60
CA GLU A 667 13.86 37.38 40.47
C GLU A 667 14.27 36.93 39.06
N GLU A 668 15.36 37.50 38.54
CA GLU A 668 15.86 37.21 37.19
C GLU A 668 16.80 36.00 37.22
N ILE A 669 16.23 34.81 37.42
CA ILE A 669 16.98 33.57 37.65
C ILE A 669 17.32 32.88 36.34
N MET A 670 16.46 33.01 35.33
CA MET A 670 16.64 32.36 34.03
C MET A 670 16.95 33.38 32.93
N PRO A 671 17.87 33.05 31.99
CA PRO A 671 18.14 33.92 30.85
C PRO A 671 16.88 34.11 30.02
N VAL A 672 16.58 35.37 29.72
CA VAL A 672 15.42 35.82 28.94
C VAL A 672 15.91 36.47 27.65
N SER A 673 15.32 36.09 26.52
CA SER A 673 15.52 36.82 25.26
C SER A 673 14.91 38.22 25.38
N PRO A 674 15.58 39.28 24.89
CA PRO A 674 15.09 40.64 25.10
C PRO A 674 13.91 40.94 24.17
N THR A 675 12.72 41.06 24.74
CA THR A 675 11.54 41.64 24.09
C THR A 675 11.48 43.15 24.39
N ARG A 676 11.35 43.98 23.35
CA ARG A 676 10.82 45.34 23.46
C ARG A 676 9.67 45.50 22.50
#